data_AF-A0A7S3LW66-F1
#
_entry.id   AF-A0A7S3LW66-F1
#
_cell.length_a   1.000
_cell.length_b   1.000
_cell.length_c   1.000
_cell.angle_alpha   90.00
_cell.angle_beta   90.00
_cell.angle_gamma   90.00
#
_symmetry.space_group_name_H-M   'P 1'
#
loop_
_entity.id
_entity.type
_entity.pdbx_description
1 polymer ?
#
loop_
_entity_poly.entity_id
_entity_poly.type
_entity_poly.pdbx_seq_one_letter_code
_entity_poly.pdbx_strand_id
1 'polypeptide(L)'
;MENTTLVPRYKWGQSNIEVRITFESGLLEFEHSFDGDSVVQVKGKGKEGQQYAYSFQLFAGIAVDRCRIENVRGAICLRLKKTEEEEWPCLQKKGTLVPKVEGIDWDMMATTESDDEFEKSKNFDPRVDMEVIKNTPSFMTDSNAADEDSKLRHSSEKVDEKIVEARKEGKTWKLSYLSGLRFLFRDLLCPLDEWDLILTFVICFYVTVCPFTKVEESFNVQAVHDLIYEGFNFSNYDHHQFPGVVPRTFIGALLLGILSFPFTAAVKFMLLPKTVNLMVVRVMLGAANLMAAARIRRELARRFEGNSGMFFILITCTQFHINFYSSRTLPNTFALVLMQFAFAFFIRRQYMWSIRTTVIAGALFRSELALYLAFFYLVLVVQRKIKVFYPIMQGALVFFACLCVSILVDSFLWRRWVWPEGEVFFFNTVLNKSHEWGVMAWHWYFSNALPKSLLLSLPLALISFVRNKEVRELMLPSLLFLIAYSFLPHKELRFVFYVIPVFNAAAALEVSHLWKTLRKRWLAIEREKTMRKLEEAYPDEDKQKKKEKRKGKGEENEEGKEEKTKAKKPLPHLISFFQPYNLINVGIGYFLCLCVSCIFLYASSYNYFGATAVSTAHRVIGEDTRGVDRQMLNEEGVTLHIDAAAATTGVSRFCESSVTFLSYSKEEDLNEEEYVKFEYLINENATVSGFDVVEVIDGYKAMRVNTLKLGIIVIPLPHVEEEPKLYVHRRADLAERWSQIRATNEEGEEKTGVKGGANVTSEAHHGDDVQREGGVNESDTNEEL
;
A
#
# COMPACT_ATOMS: atom_id res chain seq x y z
N MET A 1 -4.95 57.78 4.35
CA MET A 1 -4.60 56.38 4.68
C MET A 1 -3.26 56.44 5.38
N GLU A 2 -3.22 56.07 6.65
CA GLU A 2 -1.99 56.07 7.44
C GLU A 2 -0.94 55.19 6.76
N ASN A 3 0.27 55.72 6.53
CA ASN A 3 1.44 54.97 6.09
C ASN A 3 1.82 53.97 7.19
N THR A 4 1.13 52.84 7.23
CA THR A 4 1.45 51.72 8.12
C THR A 4 2.56 50.91 7.46
N THR A 5 3.77 51.04 7.98
CA THR A 5 4.90 50.22 7.55
C THR A 5 4.68 48.77 7.99
N LEU A 6 4.58 47.86 7.02
CA LEU A 6 4.29 46.45 7.27
C LEU A 6 5.57 45.62 7.45
N VAL A 7 5.48 44.51 8.17
CA VAL A 7 6.56 43.51 8.24
C VAL A 7 6.42 42.55 7.07
N PRO A 8 7.46 42.34 6.24
CA PRO A 8 7.38 41.41 5.13
C PRO A 8 7.32 39.97 5.64
N ARG A 9 6.54 39.11 4.96
CA ARG A 9 6.55 37.67 5.23
C ARG A 9 7.87 37.07 4.77
N TYR A 10 8.49 36.28 5.63
CA TYR A 10 9.79 35.67 5.34
C TYR A 10 9.85 34.22 5.81
N LYS A 11 10.67 33.44 5.11
CA LYS A 11 11.13 32.13 5.54
C LYS A 11 12.63 32.19 5.77
N TRP A 12 13.16 31.34 6.65
CA TRP A 12 14.61 31.23 6.80
C TRP A 12 15.07 29.78 6.89
N GLY A 13 16.31 29.57 6.46
CA GLY A 13 17.02 28.30 6.51
C GLY A 13 18.50 28.54 6.77
N GLN A 14 19.24 27.49 7.10
CA GLN A 14 20.67 27.58 7.32
C GLN A 14 21.40 26.33 6.84
N SER A 15 22.69 26.51 6.58
CA SER A 15 23.70 25.46 6.52
C SER A 15 24.72 25.68 7.64
N ASN A 16 25.80 24.90 7.67
CA ASN A 16 26.89 25.12 8.62
C ASN A 16 27.61 26.47 8.42
N ILE A 17 27.55 27.05 7.21
CA ILE A 17 28.33 28.24 6.84
C ILE A 17 27.46 29.45 6.47
N GLU A 18 26.20 29.25 6.08
CA GLU A 18 25.32 30.33 5.64
C GLU A 18 23.94 30.31 6.30
N VAL A 19 23.32 31.50 6.37
CA VAL A 19 21.93 31.72 6.74
C VAL A 19 21.23 32.38 5.56
N ARG A 20 20.04 31.89 5.22
CA ARG A 20 19.21 32.39 4.13
C ARG A 20 17.90 32.93 4.68
N ILE A 21 17.52 34.11 4.22
CA ILE A 21 16.23 34.74 4.53
C ILE A 21 15.50 35.01 3.21
N THR A 22 14.41 34.30 2.97
CA THR A 22 13.62 34.36 1.74
C THR A 22 12.33 35.12 2.00
N PHE A 23 12.18 36.30 1.39
CA PHE A 23 10.97 37.13 1.45
C PHE A 23 9.96 36.71 0.37
N GLU A 24 8.68 36.63 0.74
CA GLU A 24 7.61 36.23 -0.19
C GLU A 24 7.49 37.16 -1.42
N SER A 25 7.01 36.61 -2.53
CA SER A 25 6.94 37.29 -3.83
C SER A 25 6.04 38.53 -3.80
N GLY A 26 6.50 39.66 -4.35
CA GLY A 26 5.68 40.88 -4.48
C GLY A 26 6.38 42.21 -4.16
N LEU A 27 7.63 42.19 -3.71
CA LEU A 27 8.47 43.38 -3.51
C LEU A 27 9.00 43.90 -4.86
N LEU A 28 8.75 45.18 -5.14
CA LEU A 28 9.23 45.93 -6.31
C LEU A 28 10.55 46.65 -6.05
N GLU A 29 10.74 47.14 -4.83
CA GLU A 29 11.98 47.78 -4.37
C GLU A 29 12.43 47.05 -3.11
N PHE A 30 13.73 46.81 -3.00
CA PHE A 30 14.33 46.17 -1.82
C PHE A 30 15.69 46.80 -1.55
N GLU A 31 15.85 47.30 -0.33
CA GLU A 31 17.07 47.83 0.22
C GLU A 31 17.38 47.10 1.51
N HIS A 32 18.67 46.87 1.77
CA HIS A 32 19.13 46.30 3.01
C HIS A 32 20.30 47.13 3.53
N SER A 33 20.41 47.22 4.84
CA SER A 33 21.54 47.84 5.52
C SER A 33 21.89 47.03 6.75
N PHE A 34 23.17 47.03 7.10
CA PHE A 34 23.67 46.35 8.28
C PHE A 34 23.97 47.36 9.37
N ASP A 35 23.59 47.03 10.60
CA ASP A 35 23.97 47.79 11.79
C ASP A 35 24.85 46.88 12.66
N GLY A 36 26.17 46.98 12.47
CA GLY A 36 27.12 46.02 13.01
C GLY A 36 27.08 44.66 12.29
N ASP A 37 27.57 43.62 12.98
CA ASP A 37 27.70 42.25 12.45
C ASP A 37 26.50 41.35 12.76
N SER A 38 25.48 41.86 13.46
CA SER A 38 24.39 41.03 14.01
C SER A 38 23.01 41.65 13.83
N VAL A 39 22.90 42.78 13.12
CA VAL A 39 21.62 43.42 12.80
C VAL A 39 21.49 43.65 11.30
N VAL A 40 20.38 43.16 10.74
CA VAL A 40 20.03 43.35 9.32
C VAL A 40 18.74 44.11 9.23
N GLN A 41 18.78 45.31 8.65
CA GLN A 41 17.61 46.11 8.35
C GLN A 41 17.24 45.92 6.90
N VAL A 42 15.96 45.62 6.64
CA VAL A 42 15.41 45.52 5.28
C VAL A 42 14.28 46.52 5.11
N LYS A 43 14.25 47.18 3.95
CA LYS A 43 13.19 48.08 3.52
C LYS A 43 12.77 47.71 2.11
N GLY A 44 11.49 47.84 1.80
CA GLY A 44 11.02 47.57 0.46
C GLY A 44 9.63 48.11 0.17
N LYS A 45 9.24 48.07 -1.09
CA LYS A 45 7.93 48.56 -1.56
C LYS A 45 7.22 47.47 -2.34
N GLY A 46 5.99 47.14 -1.99
CA GLY A 46 5.19 46.12 -2.67
C GLY A 46 4.53 46.61 -3.97
N LYS A 47 4.02 45.67 -4.77
CA LYS A 47 3.26 45.94 -6.02
C LYS A 47 2.06 46.88 -5.84
N GLU A 48 1.43 46.86 -4.67
CA GLU A 48 0.27 47.70 -4.34
C GLU A 48 0.67 49.03 -3.66
N GLY A 49 1.95 49.39 -3.67
CA GLY A 49 2.45 50.64 -3.06
C GLY A 49 2.67 50.59 -1.54
N GLN A 50 2.41 49.45 -0.90
CA GLN A 50 2.67 49.21 0.53
C GLN A 50 4.17 49.32 0.83
N GLN A 51 4.54 49.99 1.94
CA GLN A 51 5.92 50.08 2.40
C GLN A 51 6.19 49.01 3.47
N TYR A 52 7.30 48.30 3.31
CA TYR A 52 7.79 47.31 4.26
C TYR A 52 9.09 47.78 4.89
N ALA A 53 9.23 47.62 6.20
CA ALA A 53 10.50 47.79 6.88
C ALA A 53 10.57 46.86 8.10
N TYR A 54 11.68 46.17 8.27
CA TYR A 54 11.91 45.32 9.44
C TYR A 54 13.40 45.22 9.78
N SER A 55 13.71 45.10 11.06
CA SER A 55 15.07 44.96 11.57
C SER A 55 15.20 43.60 12.26
N PHE A 56 16.04 42.73 11.71
CA PHE A 56 16.37 41.43 12.26
C PHE A 56 17.55 41.56 13.21
N GLN A 57 17.34 41.21 14.49
CA GLN A 57 18.44 41.00 15.42
C GLN A 57 18.87 39.54 15.34
N LEU A 58 19.90 39.24 14.55
CA LEU A 58 20.36 37.87 14.28
C LEU A 58 20.86 37.17 15.55
N PHE A 59 20.84 35.83 15.52
CA PHE A 59 21.30 34.99 16.63
C PHE A 59 22.79 35.20 16.94
N ALA A 60 23.64 35.24 15.91
CA ALA A 60 25.07 35.49 16.02
C ALA A 60 25.60 36.37 14.87
N GLY A 61 26.91 36.60 14.84
CA GLY A 61 27.58 37.46 13.87
C GLY A 61 27.60 36.92 12.44
N ILE A 62 27.57 37.83 11.47
CA ILE A 62 27.69 37.56 10.04
C ILE A 62 28.84 38.38 9.42
N ALA A 63 29.47 37.83 8.39
CA ALA A 63 30.43 38.55 7.58
C ALA A 63 29.69 39.52 6.64
N VAL A 64 29.54 40.78 7.08
CA VAL A 64 28.75 41.83 6.41
C VAL A 64 29.25 42.11 4.98
N ASP A 65 30.55 41.97 4.73
CA ASP A 65 31.20 42.08 3.42
C ASP A 65 30.85 40.91 2.48
N ARG A 66 30.27 39.83 3.01
CA ARG A 66 29.86 38.63 2.29
C ARG A 66 28.35 38.38 2.41
N CYS A 67 27.56 39.42 2.14
CA CYS A 67 26.14 39.32 1.87
C CYS A 67 25.87 39.20 0.36
N ARG A 68 24.95 38.32 -0.04
CA ARG A 68 24.46 38.22 -1.43
C ARG A 68 22.94 38.25 -1.49
N ILE A 69 22.41 38.91 -2.52
CA ILE A 69 20.97 38.92 -2.80
C ILE A 69 20.71 38.11 -4.07
N GLU A 70 19.72 37.23 -4.00
CA GLU A 70 19.22 36.47 -5.14
C GLU A 70 17.72 36.61 -5.31
N ASN A 71 17.24 36.41 -6.54
CA ASN A 71 15.82 36.26 -6.81
C ASN A 71 15.52 34.79 -7.12
N VAL A 72 14.80 34.13 -6.23
CA VAL A 72 14.40 32.72 -6.38
C VAL A 72 12.90 32.68 -6.67
N ARG A 73 12.53 32.39 -7.93
CA ARG A 73 11.13 32.24 -8.37
C ARG A 73 10.23 33.47 -8.05
N GLY A 74 10.79 34.68 -8.09
CA GLY A 74 10.06 35.92 -7.81
C GLY A 74 10.05 36.34 -6.33
N ALA A 75 10.74 35.59 -5.46
CA ALA A 75 10.99 35.91 -4.06
C ALA A 75 12.41 36.45 -3.89
N ILE A 76 12.59 37.45 -3.02
CA ILE A 76 13.91 38.05 -2.74
C ILE A 76 14.57 37.22 -1.63
N CYS A 77 15.78 36.77 -1.87
CA CYS A 77 16.52 35.87 -1.01
C CYS A 77 17.81 36.57 -0.56
N LEU A 78 17.98 36.74 0.74
CA LEU A 78 19.19 37.29 1.35
C LEU A 78 20.04 36.15 1.88
N ARG A 79 21.27 35.99 1.39
CA ARG A 79 22.25 35.01 1.87
C ARG A 79 23.35 35.71 2.65
N LEU A 80 23.53 35.25 3.89
CA LEU A 80 24.43 35.82 4.88
C LEU A 80 25.44 34.76 5.30
N LYS A 81 26.73 35.02 5.15
CA LYS A 81 27.78 34.12 5.64
C LYS A 81 27.96 34.29 7.15
N LYS A 82 27.96 33.20 7.90
CA LYS A 82 28.22 33.20 9.35
C LYS A 82 29.69 33.50 9.64
N THR A 83 29.98 34.18 10.75
CA THR A 83 31.37 34.36 11.21
C THR A 83 31.96 33.08 11.79
N GLU A 84 31.12 32.21 12.37
CA GLU A 84 31.50 30.92 12.95
C GLU A 84 30.65 29.79 12.36
N GLU A 85 31.24 28.60 12.19
CA GLU A 85 30.56 27.41 11.67
C GLU A 85 29.70 26.74 12.77
N GLU A 86 28.63 27.42 13.18
CA GLU A 86 27.70 26.94 14.21
C GLU A 86 26.26 26.82 13.72
N GLU A 87 25.50 25.91 14.31
CA GLU A 87 24.07 25.71 14.02
C GLU A 87 23.22 26.67 14.86
N TRP A 88 22.41 27.51 14.20
CA TRP A 88 21.57 28.50 14.87
C TRP A 88 20.22 27.88 15.26
N PRO A 89 19.85 27.82 16.54
CA PRO A 89 18.57 27.25 16.96
C PRO A 89 17.37 28.12 16.56
N CYS A 90 17.60 29.40 16.27
CA CYS A 90 16.60 30.35 15.79
C CYS A 90 17.27 31.46 14.97
N LEU A 91 16.52 32.16 14.10
CA LEU A 91 17.08 33.25 13.30
C LEU A 91 17.45 34.45 14.15
N GLN A 92 16.59 34.80 15.12
CA GLN A 92 16.73 35.99 15.94
C GLN A 92 17.15 35.67 17.38
N LYS A 93 17.88 36.58 18.03
CA LYS A 93 18.33 36.42 19.41
C LYS A 93 17.15 36.25 20.39
N LYS A 94 17.37 35.50 21.47
CA LYS A 94 16.34 35.22 22.49
C LYS A 94 15.91 36.52 23.20
N GLY A 95 14.61 36.86 23.13
CA GLY A 95 14.04 38.08 23.73
C GLY A 95 13.55 39.13 22.72
N THR A 96 13.81 38.94 21.42
CA THR A 96 13.30 39.82 20.35
C THR A 96 11.83 39.49 20.04
N LEU A 97 11.01 40.50 19.73
CA LEU A 97 9.63 40.30 19.26
C LEU A 97 9.65 39.67 17.87
N VAL A 98 9.43 38.36 17.79
CA VAL A 98 9.35 37.61 16.53
C VAL A 98 7.95 37.82 15.92
N PRO A 99 7.84 38.27 14.67
CA PRO A 99 6.55 38.41 13.99
C PRO A 99 5.90 37.04 13.79
N LYS A 100 4.56 36.94 13.90
CA LYS A 100 3.78 35.71 13.61
C LYS A 100 3.87 35.20 12.15
N VAL A 101 4.70 35.83 11.33
CA VAL A 101 4.79 35.61 9.87
C VAL A 101 6.10 34.93 9.44
N GLU A 102 6.84 34.36 10.39
CA GLU A 102 8.03 33.54 10.16
C GLU A 102 7.68 32.10 9.74
N GLY A 103 8.31 31.60 8.67
CA GLY A 103 8.29 30.19 8.28
C GLY A 103 9.69 29.58 8.18
N ILE A 104 9.79 28.25 8.22
CA ILE A 104 11.06 27.54 8.01
C ILE A 104 11.20 27.17 6.53
N ASP A 105 12.37 27.47 5.96
CA ASP A 105 12.78 27.05 4.63
C ASP A 105 13.44 25.65 4.70
N TRP A 106 12.60 24.61 4.63
CA TRP A 106 13.03 23.22 4.77
C TRP A 106 13.95 22.73 3.66
N ASP A 107 13.96 23.39 2.50
CA ASP A 107 14.80 23.01 1.36
C ASP A 107 16.29 23.24 1.66
N MET A 108 16.60 24.20 2.55
CA MET A 108 17.97 24.53 2.94
C MET A 108 18.46 23.84 4.22
N MET A 109 17.55 23.47 5.13
CA MET A 109 17.89 22.83 6.41
C MET A 109 18.59 21.45 6.26
N ALA A 110 18.83 20.96 5.04
CA ALA A 110 19.42 19.66 4.73
C ALA A 110 20.71 19.72 3.88
N THR A 111 21.24 20.90 3.55
CA THR A 111 22.39 21.05 2.63
C THR A 111 23.68 21.43 3.36
N THR A 112 24.71 20.58 3.28
CA THR A 112 26.09 20.96 3.60
C THR A 112 26.74 21.57 2.36
N GLU A 113 26.64 22.89 2.23
CA GLU A 113 27.35 23.65 1.18
C GLU A 113 28.81 23.89 1.59
N SER A 114 29.72 23.97 0.61
CA SER A 114 31.15 24.27 0.83
C SER A 114 31.47 25.71 0.43
N ASP A 115 32.52 26.30 1.01
CA ASP A 115 32.94 27.69 0.76
C ASP A 115 33.11 28.04 -0.74
N ASP A 116 33.47 27.06 -1.57
CA ASP A 116 33.65 27.20 -3.03
C ASP A 116 32.33 27.36 -3.82
N GLU A 117 31.19 26.91 -3.28
CA GLU A 117 29.87 27.06 -3.91
C GLU A 117 29.27 28.43 -3.62
N PHE A 118 29.50 28.96 -2.41
CA PHE A 118 29.10 30.32 -2.04
C PHE A 118 29.71 31.36 -2.99
N GLU A 119 31.01 31.22 -3.31
CA GLU A 119 31.74 32.17 -4.15
C GLU A 119 31.27 32.19 -5.62
N LYS A 120 30.73 31.07 -6.14
CA LYS A 120 30.35 30.92 -7.56
C LYS A 120 29.00 31.51 -7.97
N SER A 121 28.19 31.98 -7.02
CA SER A 121 26.92 32.65 -7.32
C SER A 121 27.13 34.06 -7.89
N LYS A 122 26.34 34.52 -8.87
CA LYS A 122 26.50 35.87 -9.44
C LYS A 122 25.70 36.89 -8.62
N ASN A 123 26.26 38.07 -8.36
CA ASN A 123 25.52 39.18 -7.75
C ASN A 123 24.44 39.70 -8.70
N PHE A 124 23.23 39.83 -8.18
CA PHE A 124 22.05 40.40 -8.84
C PHE A 124 21.99 41.92 -8.61
N ASP A 125 21.78 42.73 -9.66
CA ASP A 125 21.54 44.18 -9.55
C ASP A 125 20.02 44.45 -9.60
N PRO A 126 19.37 44.87 -8.49
CA PRO A 126 17.93 45.04 -8.42
C PRO A 126 17.35 46.10 -9.37
N ARG A 127 18.17 47.06 -9.84
CA ARG A 127 17.68 48.21 -10.63
C ARG A 127 17.61 47.91 -12.12
N VAL A 128 18.50 47.06 -12.63
CA VAL A 128 18.65 46.79 -14.07
C VAL A 128 17.77 45.60 -14.50
N ASP A 129 17.63 44.56 -13.67
CA ASP A 129 16.91 43.34 -14.04
C ASP A 129 15.39 43.42 -13.79
N MET A 130 14.90 44.43 -13.06
CA MET A 130 13.46 44.63 -12.80
C MET A 130 12.70 45.29 -13.98
N GLU A 131 13.40 46.01 -14.87
CA GLU A 131 12.81 46.49 -16.13
C GLU A 131 12.55 45.35 -17.12
N VAL A 132 13.40 44.31 -17.11
CA VAL A 132 13.23 43.10 -17.92
C VAL A 132 11.98 42.31 -17.45
N ILE A 133 11.72 42.28 -16.14
CA ILE A 133 10.57 41.58 -15.53
C ILE A 133 9.25 42.32 -15.77
N LYS A 134 9.22 43.66 -15.78
CA LYS A 134 8.01 44.44 -16.09
C LYS A 134 7.44 44.15 -17.48
N ASN A 135 8.29 43.75 -18.43
CA ASN A 135 7.91 43.51 -19.83
C ASN A 135 7.78 42.02 -20.19
N THR A 136 7.91 41.11 -19.23
CA THR A 136 7.76 39.67 -19.46
C THR A 136 6.38 39.20 -18.98
N PRO A 137 5.52 38.63 -19.85
CA PRO A 137 4.24 38.05 -19.40
C PRO A 137 4.52 36.91 -18.42
N SER A 138 3.82 36.95 -17.30
CA SER A 138 3.93 35.97 -16.21
C SER A 138 3.51 34.58 -16.66
N PHE A 139 4.41 33.78 -17.24
CA PHE A 139 4.36 32.31 -17.30
C PHE A 139 5.63 31.76 -18.00
N MET A 140 6.75 31.70 -17.29
CA MET A 140 7.94 30.88 -17.58
C MET A 140 8.88 31.02 -16.37
N THR A 141 9.47 29.97 -15.81
CA THR A 141 10.54 29.19 -16.46
C THR A 141 10.63 27.77 -15.88
N ASP A 142 10.84 26.80 -16.78
CA ASP A 142 11.22 25.40 -16.46
C ASP A 142 12.27 24.92 -17.49
N SER A 143 13.06 25.86 -18.03
CA SER A 143 13.97 25.63 -19.15
C SER A 143 15.46 25.75 -18.81
N ASN A 144 15.83 26.20 -17.61
CA ASN A 144 17.24 26.25 -17.17
C ASN A 144 17.67 25.02 -16.36
N ALA A 145 16.75 24.10 -16.03
CA ALA A 145 17.05 22.90 -15.26
C ALA A 145 17.94 21.88 -16.00
N ALA A 146 18.07 21.97 -17.33
CA ALA A 146 18.83 20.97 -18.10
C ALA A 146 20.36 21.16 -18.03
N ASP A 147 20.84 22.39 -17.82
CA ASP A 147 22.29 22.67 -17.74
C ASP A 147 22.85 22.55 -16.30
N GLU A 148 22.04 22.84 -15.28
CA GLU A 148 22.40 22.60 -13.87
C GLU A 148 22.41 21.10 -13.50
N ASP A 149 21.58 20.29 -14.15
CA ASP A 149 21.47 18.84 -13.92
C ASP A 149 22.75 18.07 -14.38
N SER A 150 23.57 18.67 -15.25
CA SER A 150 24.89 18.12 -15.59
C SER A 150 25.95 18.38 -14.50
N LYS A 151 25.84 19.49 -13.78
CA LYS A 151 26.78 19.88 -12.71
C LYS A 151 26.44 19.20 -11.37
N LEU A 152 25.15 18.99 -11.08
CA LEU A 152 24.68 18.22 -9.91
C LEU A 152 25.07 16.73 -9.97
N ARG A 153 25.09 16.13 -11.17
CA ARG A 153 25.54 14.73 -11.37
C ARG A 153 27.01 14.52 -11.04
N HIS A 154 27.86 15.54 -11.24
CA HIS A 154 29.29 15.47 -10.91
C HIS A 154 29.59 15.77 -9.43
N SER A 155 28.71 16.50 -8.75
CA SER A 155 28.76 16.74 -7.29
C SER A 155 28.35 15.48 -6.50
N SER A 156 27.29 14.79 -6.95
CA SER A 156 26.81 13.54 -6.34
C SER A 156 27.86 12.41 -6.34
N GLU A 157 28.70 12.31 -7.38
CA GLU A 157 29.77 11.29 -7.43
C GLU A 157 30.92 11.60 -6.45
N LYS A 158 31.19 12.88 -6.14
CA LYS A 158 32.24 13.28 -5.18
C LYS A 158 31.80 13.18 -3.71
N VAL A 159 30.51 13.33 -3.44
CA VAL A 159 29.93 13.12 -2.10
C VAL A 159 30.05 11.64 -1.69
N ASP A 160 29.89 10.72 -2.64
CA ASP A 160 30.05 9.28 -2.38
C ASP A 160 31.52 8.89 -2.10
N GLU A 161 32.52 9.57 -2.71
CA GLU A 161 33.95 9.36 -2.39
C GLU A 161 34.32 9.82 -0.96
N LYS A 162 33.80 10.97 -0.51
CA LYS A 162 34.06 11.49 0.85
C LYS A 162 33.38 10.66 1.94
N ILE A 163 32.20 10.09 1.66
CA ILE A 163 31.53 9.14 2.58
C ILE A 163 32.33 7.82 2.71
N VAL A 164 33.04 7.42 1.65
CA VAL A 164 33.96 6.25 1.68
C VAL A 164 35.24 6.57 2.47
N GLU A 165 35.70 7.82 2.46
CA GLU A 165 36.84 8.28 3.27
C GLU A 165 36.50 8.37 4.77
N ALA A 166 35.32 8.90 5.12
CA ALA A 166 34.83 8.92 6.51
C ALA A 166 34.64 7.50 7.10
N ARG A 167 34.44 6.47 6.26
CA ARG A 167 34.39 5.06 6.67
C ARG A 167 35.77 4.47 7.02
N LYS A 168 36.88 5.08 6.59
CA LYS A 168 38.24 4.64 6.96
C LYS A 168 38.62 5.04 8.39
N GLU A 169 37.94 6.01 9.00
CA GLU A 169 38.29 6.53 10.34
C GLU A 169 37.66 5.78 11.53
N GLY A 170 37.10 4.59 11.31
CA GLY A 170 36.92 3.59 12.38
C GLY A 170 35.92 3.92 13.51
N LYS A 171 35.18 5.04 13.45
CA LYS A 171 34.19 5.42 14.47
C LYS A 171 32.79 5.47 13.87
N THR A 172 32.00 4.38 13.92
CA THR A 172 30.50 4.38 13.81
C THR A 172 29.87 2.98 13.71
N TRP A 173 30.30 2.00 14.52
CA TRP A 173 29.62 0.68 14.48
C TRP A 173 28.37 0.59 15.37
N LYS A 174 28.23 1.44 16.41
CA LYS A 174 27.12 1.35 17.39
C LYS A 174 25.87 2.19 17.06
N LEU A 175 25.97 3.27 16.27
CA LEU A 175 24.81 4.14 15.96
C LEU A 175 23.96 3.71 14.74
N SER A 176 24.46 2.80 13.89
CA SER A 176 23.80 2.41 12.63
C SER A 176 22.55 1.53 12.83
N TYR A 177 22.51 0.72 13.89
CA TYR A 177 21.37 -0.15 14.16
C TYR A 177 20.16 0.61 14.72
N LEU A 178 20.39 1.54 15.65
CA LEU A 178 19.33 2.36 16.25
C LEU A 178 18.78 3.41 15.29
N SER A 179 19.61 3.97 14.40
CA SER A 179 19.15 4.87 13.34
C SER A 179 18.32 4.13 12.28
N GLY A 180 18.66 2.88 11.96
CA GLY A 180 17.85 2.01 11.11
C GLY A 180 16.46 1.70 11.68
N LEU A 181 16.37 1.41 13.00
CA LEU A 181 15.10 1.21 13.69
C LEU A 181 14.26 2.49 13.76
N ARG A 182 14.85 3.63 14.15
CA ARG A 182 14.16 4.93 14.11
C ARG A 182 13.67 5.29 12.72
N PHE A 183 14.43 4.96 11.67
CA PHE A 183 14.02 5.15 10.28
C PHE A 183 12.83 4.26 9.90
N LEU A 184 12.86 2.98 10.29
CA LEU A 184 11.75 2.04 10.10
C LEU A 184 10.47 2.58 10.76
N PHE A 185 10.55 3.03 12.01
CA PHE A 185 9.39 3.56 12.76
C PHE A 185 8.88 4.90 12.21
N ARG A 186 9.76 5.84 11.85
CA ARG A 186 9.37 7.14 11.27
C ARG A 186 8.65 6.96 9.93
N ASP A 187 9.12 6.04 9.09
CA ASP A 187 8.53 5.78 7.79
C ASP A 187 7.27 4.90 7.86
N LEU A 188 7.15 4.03 8.87
CA LEU A 188 5.96 3.24 9.15
C LEU A 188 4.79 4.13 9.62
N LEU A 189 5.06 5.21 10.36
CA LEU A 189 4.05 6.15 10.86
C LEU A 189 3.76 7.34 9.91
N CYS A 190 4.28 7.32 8.69
CA CYS A 190 4.13 8.44 7.77
C CYS A 190 2.70 8.51 7.19
N PRO A 191 2.00 9.66 7.33
CA PRO A 191 0.56 9.77 7.08
C PRO A 191 0.20 9.37 5.65
N LEU A 192 -0.87 8.59 5.52
CA LEU A 192 -1.45 8.20 4.23
C LEU A 192 -1.93 9.45 3.49
N ASP A 193 -1.72 9.49 2.17
CA ASP A 193 -2.26 10.57 1.32
C ASP A 193 -3.53 10.15 0.58
N GLU A 194 -4.09 11.07 -0.20
CA GLU A 194 -5.31 10.87 -0.99
C GLU A 194 -5.26 9.64 -1.91
N TRP A 195 -4.08 9.30 -2.45
CA TRP A 195 -3.91 8.16 -3.33
C TRP A 195 -3.92 6.86 -2.54
N ASP A 196 -3.24 6.84 -1.40
CA ASP A 196 -3.26 5.69 -0.50
C ASP A 196 -4.68 5.41 0.02
N LEU A 197 -5.50 6.45 0.25
CA LEU A 197 -6.91 6.29 0.66
C LEU A 197 -7.77 5.58 -0.41
N ILE A 198 -7.50 5.79 -1.70
CA ILE A 198 -8.19 5.06 -2.78
C ILE A 198 -7.89 3.56 -2.66
N LEU A 199 -6.62 3.19 -2.45
CA LEU A 199 -6.24 1.79 -2.27
C LEU A 199 -6.83 1.20 -0.98
N THR A 200 -6.89 1.98 0.10
CA THR A 200 -7.61 1.58 1.34
C THR A 200 -9.05 1.22 1.04
N PHE A 201 -9.78 2.10 0.33
CA PHE A 201 -11.17 1.85 -0.02
C PHE A 201 -11.32 0.57 -0.85
N VAL A 202 -10.45 0.37 -1.84
CA VAL A 202 -10.46 -0.86 -2.65
C VAL A 202 -10.20 -2.09 -1.79
N ILE A 203 -9.20 -2.10 -0.92
CA ILE A 203 -8.91 -3.24 -0.03
C ILE A 203 -10.10 -3.54 0.89
N CYS A 204 -10.68 -2.51 1.52
CA CYS A 204 -11.86 -2.66 2.37
C CYS A 204 -13.05 -3.20 1.58
N PHE A 205 -13.28 -2.72 0.36
CA PHE A 205 -14.34 -3.22 -0.51
C PHE A 205 -14.17 -4.70 -0.86
N TYR A 206 -12.94 -5.16 -1.09
CA TYR A 206 -12.67 -6.59 -1.31
C TYR A 206 -12.92 -7.43 -0.04
N VAL A 207 -12.60 -6.90 1.15
CA VAL A 207 -12.89 -7.58 2.42
C VAL A 207 -14.39 -7.68 2.67
N THR A 208 -15.17 -6.64 2.37
CA THR A 208 -16.62 -6.66 2.58
C THR A 208 -17.34 -7.57 1.60
N VAL A 209 -16.93 -7.58 0.32
CA VAL A 209 -17.55 -8.44 -0.71
C VAL A 209 -17.16 -9.91 -0.55
N CYS A 210 -15.93 -10.19 -0.12
CA CYS A 210 -15.45 -11.55 0.11
C CYS A 210 -14.95 -11.74 1.56
N PRO A 211 -15.84 -11.77 2.56
CA PRO A 211 -15.46 -11.73 3.98
C PRO A 211 -14.88 -13.04 4.52
N PHE A 212 -15.17 -14.15 3.86
CA PHE A 212 -14.73 -15.48 4.27
C PHE A 212 -13.39 -15.91 3.66
N THR A 213 -12.83 -16.96 4.24
CA THR A 213 -11.46 -17.40 4.04
C THR A 213 -11.38 -18.57 3.06
N LYS A 214 -10.25 -18.74 2.39
CA LYS A 214 -9.97 -19.96 1.63
C LYS A 214 -9.28 -20.99 2.52
N VAL A 215 -9.33 -22.26 2.11
CA VAL A 215 -8.71 -23.38 2.82
C VAL A 215 -7.22 -23.14 3.11
N GLU A 216 -6.51 -22.46 2.21
CA GLU A 216 -5.08 -22.28 2.39
C GLU A 216 -4.69 -21.18 3.39
N GLU A 217 -5.67 -20.42 3.87
CA GLU A 217 -5.54 -19.44 4.93
C GLU A 217 -5.72 -20.08 6.32
N SER A 218 -6.29 -21.30 6.38
CA SER A 218 -6.82 -21.95 7.57
C SER A 218 -5.91 -21.79 8.79
N PHE A 219 -4.67 -22.27 8.71
CA PHE A 219 -3.74 -22.23 9.83
C PHE A 219 -3.60 -20.83 10.45
N ASN A 220 -3.33 -19.80 9.65
CA ASN A 220 -3.13 -18.46 10.21
C ASN A 220 -4.44 -17.82 10.68
N VAL A 221 -5.57 -18.13 10.03
CA VAL A 221 -6.89 -17.68 10.50
C VAL A 221 -7.18 -18.25 11.88
N GLN A 222 -7.03 -19.56 12.04
CA GLN A 222 -7.31 -20.26 13.30
C GLN A 222 -6.31 -19.87 14.38
N ALA A 223 -5.02 -19.76 14.05
CA ALA A 223 -4.02 -19.27 15.00
C ALA A 223 -4.34 -17.86 15.52
N VAL A 224 -4.80 -16.94 14.66
CA VAL A 224 -5.21 -15.59 15.10
C VAL A 224 -6.50 -15.66 15.92
N HIS A 225 -7.46 -16.50 15.55
CA HIS A 225 -8.66 -16.75 16.35
C HIS A 225 -8.28 -17.19 17.76
N ASP A 226 -7.43 -18.21 17.88
CA ASP A 226 -7.08 -18.81 19.16
C ASP A 226 -6.30 -17.85 20.05
N LEU A 227 -5.40 -17.05 19.47
CA LEU A 227 -4.74 -15.96 20.18
C LEU A 227 -5.73 -14.93 20.74
N ILE A 228 -6.82 -14.65 20.01
CA ILE A 228 -7.83 -13.67 20.42
C ILE A 228 -8.80 -14.25 21.46
N TYR A 229 -9.26 -15.51 21.32
CA TYR A 229 -10.32 -16.10 22.15
C TYR A 229 -9.82 -17.08 23.21
N GLU A 230 -8.86 -17.95 22.90
CA GLU A 230 -8.27 -18.91 23.85
C GLU A 230 -7.14 -18.25 24.68
N GLY A 231 -6.50 -17.22 24.14
CA GLY A 231 -5.45 -16.45 24.82
C GLY A 231 -4.28 -17.35 25.22
N PHE A 232 -4.03 -17.50 26.53
CA PHE A 232 -2.94 -18.33 27.05
C PHE A 232 -3.29 -19.82 27.20
N ASN A 233 -4.52 -20.23 26.86
CA ASN A 233 -4.91 -21.63 26.91
C ASN A 233 -4.41 -22.40 25.66
N PHE A 234 -3.09 -22.62 25.60
CA PHE A 234 -2.42 -23.26 24.46
C PHE A 234 -2.84 -24.72 24.23
N SER A 235 -3.62 -25.34 25.11
CA SER A 235 -4.13 -26.71 24.90
C SER A 235 -5.35 -26.75 23.98
N ASN A 236 -6.10 -25.66 23.89
CA ASN A 236 -7.33 -25.57 23.10
C ASN A 236 -7.12 -24.97 21.71
N TYR A 237 -5.85 -24.84 21.29
CA TYR A 237 -5.54 -24.30 19.98
C TYR A 237 -5.81 -25.35 18.89
N ASP A 238 -6.39 -24.88 17.79
CA ASP A 238 -6.91 -25.67 16.67
C ASP A 238 -5.83 -26.57 16.03
N HIS A 239 -4.59 -26.09 15.92
CA HIS A 239 -3.49 -26.83 15.29
C HIS A 239 -3.06 -28.10 16.04
N HIS A 240 -3.49 -28.28 17.30
CA HIS A 240 -3.27 -29.53 18.03
C HIS A 240 -4.25 -30.63 17.60
N GLN A 241 -5.46 -30.26 17.22
CA GLN A 241 -6.47 -31.17 16.70
C GLN A 241 -6.32 -31.32 15.17
N PHE A 242 -6.06 -30.21 14.47
CA PHE A 242 -5.96 -30.13 13.01
C PHE A 242 -4.60 -29.52 12.59
N PRO A 243 -3.49 -30.26 12.73
CA PRO A 243 -2.13 -29.75 12.44
C PRO A 243 -1.87 -29.49 10.94
N GLY A 244 -2.70 -30.04 10.05
CA GLY A 244 -2.47 -30.04 8.61
C GLY A 244 -1.25 -30.89 8.20
N VAL A 245 -0.93 -30.87 6.91
CA VAL A 245 0.13 -31.73 6.32
C VAL A 245 1.54 -31.33 6.78
N VAL A 246 1.77 -30.03 6.97
CA VAL A 246 3.09 -29.48 7.32
C VAL A 246 2.89 -28.30 8.27
N PRO A 247 3.71 -28.16 9.33
CA PRO A 247 3.61 -27.03 10.24
C PRO A 247 3.85 -25.70 9.53
N ARG A 248 3.27 -24.65 10.09
CA ARG A 248 3.42 -23.27 9.66
C ARG A 248 3.87 -22.42 10.85
N THR A 249 4.54 -21.31 10.57
CA THR A 249 5.01 -20.41 11.62
C THR A 249 3.86 -19.62 12.23
N PHE A 250 3.86 -19.48 13.55
CA PHE A 250 2.97 -18.61 14.31
C PHE A 250 3.38 -17.14 14.28
N ILE A 251 4.60 -16.81 13.83
CA ILE A 251 5.11 -15.42 13.90
C ILE A 251 4.18 -14.45 13.15
N GLY A 252 3.67 -14.84 11.98
CA GLY A 252 2.71 -14.02 11.23
C GLY A 252 1.39 -13.81 11.98
N ALA A 253 0.83 -14.89 12.50
CA ALA A 253 -0.40 -14.87 13.29
C ALA A 253 -0.25 -14.06 14.59
N LEU A 254 0.87 -14.19 15.30
CA LEU A 254 1.18 -13.45 16.52
C LEU A 254 1.26 -11.94 16.26
N LEU A 255 2.03 -11.53 15.25
CA LEU A 255 2.14 -10.12 14.89
C LEU A 255 0.77 -9.55 14.47
N LEU A 256 -0.01 -10.31 13.70
CA LEU A 256 -1.34 -9.87 13.27
C LEU A 256 -2.34 -9.82 14.45
N GLY A 257 -2.29 -10.78 15.36
CA GLY A 257 -3.08 -10.80 16.60
C GLY A 257 -2.79 -9.58 17.47
N ILE A 258 -1.51 -9.24 17.67
CA ILE A 258 -1.10 -8.05 18.43
C ILE A 258 -1.62 -6.76 17.76
N LEU A 259 -1.48 -6.64 16.44
CA LEU A 259 -1.92 -5.45 15.70
C LEU A 259 -3.46 -5.31 15.69
N SER A 260 -4.19 -6.42 15.68
CA SER A 260 -5.65 -6.44 15.67
C SER A 260 -6.29 -6.42 17.07
N PHE A 261 -5.52 -6.65 18.14
CA PHE A 261 -6.01 -6.71 19.52
C PHE A 261 -6.89 -5.52 19.95
N PRO A 262 -6.48 -4.25 19.81
CA PRO A 262 -7.31 -3.14 20.31
C PRO A 262 -8.67 -3.05 19.60
N PHE A 263 -8.71 -3.38 18.31
CA PHE A 263 -9.94 -3.35 17.52
C PHE A 263 -10.83 -4.56 17.78
N THR A 264 -10.23 -5.75 17.89
CA THR A 264 -10.97 -6.98 18.17
C THR A 264 -11.52 -7.01 19.60
N ALA A 265 -10.80 -6.42 20.56
CA ALA A 265 -11.29 -6.17 21.91
C ALA A 265 -12.51 -5.24 21.90
N ALA A 266 -12.49 -4.17 21.10
CA ALA A 266 -13.63 -3.26 20.95
C ALA A 266 -14.86 -3.96 20.35
N VAL A 267 -14.67 -4.78 19.31
CA VAL A 267 -15.76 -5.57 18.70
C VAL A 267 -16.35 -6.57 19.69
N LYS A 268 -15.51 -7.23 20.50
CA LYS A 268 -15.95 -8.11 21.59
C LYS A 268 -16.75 -7.37 22.65
N PHE A 269 -16.28 -6.19 23.06
CA PHE A 269 -16.97 -5.34 24.01
C PHE A 269 -18.37 -4.92 23.51
N MET A 270 -18.52 -4.72 22.21
CA MET A 270 -19.81 -4.44 21.56
C MET A 270 -20.69 -5.69 21.34
N LEU A 271 -20.26 -6.88 21.79
CA LEU A 271 -20.96 -8.17 21.63
C LEU A 271 -21.30 -8.50 20.17
N LEU A 272 -20.47 -8.03 19.22
CA LEU A 272 -20.66 -8.30 17.80
C LEU A 272 -20.21 -9.74 17.44
N PRO A 273 -20.75 -10.33 16.36
CA PRO A 273 -20.39 -11.67 15.93
C PRO A 273 -18.89 -11.84 15.64
N LYS A 274 -18.37 -13.05 15.86
CA LYS A 274 -16.95 -13.37 15.62
C LYS A 274 -16.52 -13.12 14.16
N THR A 275 -17.45 -13.18 13.20
CA THR A 275 -17.20 -12.85 11.78
C THR A 275 -16.76 -11.40 11.57
N VAL A 276 -17.18 -10.46 12.43
CA VAL A 276 -16.69 -9.08 12.40
C VAL A 276 -15.22 -9.02 12.80
N ASN A 277 -14.82 -9.80 13.80
CA ASN A 277 -13.41 -9.92 14.19
C ASN A 277 -12.54 -10.50 13.07
N LEU A 278 -13.06 -11.45 12.28
CA LEU A 278 -12.38 -11.90 11.06
C LEU A 278 -12.15 -10.76 10.07
N MET A 279 -13.16 -9.92 9.82
CA MET A 279 -13.01 -8.76 8.93
C MET A 279 -11.96 -7.78 9.47
N VAL A 280 -11.93 -7.51 10.78
CA VAL A 280 -10.93 -6.65 11.41
C VAL A 280 -9.51 -7.19 11.20
N VAL A 281 -9.29 -8.48 11.47
CA VAL A 281 -8.00 -9.15 11.25
C VAL A 281 -7.55 -9.00 9.79
N ARG A 282 -8.47 -9.20 8.84
CA ARG A 282 -8.19 -9.07 7.40
C ARG A 282 -7.90 -7.64 6.97
N VAL A 283 -8.65 -6.65 7.48
CA VAL A 283 -8.39 -5.23 7.25
C VAL A 283 -7.01 -4.86 7.79
N MET A 284 -6.58 -5.42 8.92
CA MET A 284 -5.27 -5.11 9.50
C MET A 284 -4.11 -5.68 8.69
N LEU A 285 -4.24 -6.88 8.15
CA LEU A 285 -3.27 -7.41 7.19
C LEU A 285 -3.28 -6.61 5.87
N GLY A 286 -4.46 -6.21 5.40
CA GLY A 286 -4.63 -5.32 4.25
C GLY A 286 -3.94 -3.98 4.45
N ALA A 287 -4.06 -3.38 5.65
CA ALA A 287 -3.38 -2.15 6.02
C ALA A 287 -1.85 -2.31 6.03
N ALA A 288 -1.32 -3.43 6.53
CA ALA A 288 0.12 -3.71 6.45
C ALA A 288 0.61 -3.78 5.00
N ASN A 289 -0.15 -4.40 4.09
CA ASN A 289 0.15 -4.41 2.65
C ASN A 289 0.04 -3.02 2.02
N LEU A 290 -0.97 -2.25 2.38
CA LEU A 290 -1.14 -0.85 1.95
C LEU A 290 0.08 -0.01 2.33
N MET A 291 0.55 -0.11 3.57
CA MET A 291 1.71 0.64 4.05
C MET A 291 2.98 0.30 3.25
N ALA A 292 3.17 -0.98 2.94
CA ALA A 292 4.29 -1.42 2.11
C ALA A 292 4.17 -0.92 0.65
N ALA A 293 2.97 -0.94 0.08
CA ALA A 293 2.69 -0.40 -1.26
C ALA A 293 2.86 1.14 -1.32
N ALA A 294 2.36 1.86 -0.32
CA ALA A 294 2.54 3.30 -0.15
C ALA A 294 4.03 3.66 -0.06
N ARG A 295 4.84 2.79 0.54
CA ARG A 295 6.29 3.00 0.58
C ARG A 295 6.92 2.87 -0.80
N ILE A 296 6.57 1.84 -1.59
CA ILE A 296 7.03 1.73 -3.00
C ILE A 296 6.65 2.99 -3.78
N ARG A 297 5.38 3.41 -3.68
CA ARG A 297 4.86 4.61 -4.34
C ARG A 297 5.70 5.86 -4.07
N ARG A 298 6.01 6.11 -2.79
CA ARG A 298 6.82 7.27 -2.38
C ARG A 298 8.25 7.19 -2.92
N GLU A 299 8.86 6.01 -2.89
CA GLU A 299 10.20 5.82 -3.48
C GLU A 299 10.19 6.00 -5.00
N LEU A 300 9.15 5.57 -5.70
CA LEU A 300 8.98 5.79 -7.14
C LEU A 300 8.82 7.28 -7.47
N ALA A 301 8.00 8.00 -6.70
CA ALA A 301 7.78 9.43 -6.88
C ALA A 301 9.07 10.23 -6.64
N ARG A 302 9.85 9.85 -5.60
CA ARG A 302 11.11 10.51 -5.26
C ARG A 302 12.19 10.27 -6.31
N ARG A 303 12.33 9.04 -6.82
CA ARG A 303 13.47 8.68 -7.68
C ARG A 303 13.26 9.01 -9.16
N PHE A 304 12.06 8.78 -9.68
CA PHE A 304 11.80 8.89 -11.11
C PHE A 304 11.07 10.18 -11.51
N GLU A 305 10.79 11.02 -10.51
CA GLU A 305 10.09 12.32 -10.58
C GLU A 305 8.70 12.26 -11.27
N GLY A 306 7.80 13.17 -10.91
CA GLY A 306 6.46 13.27 -11.51
C GLY A 306 5.48 12.19 -11.03
N ASN A 307 4.53 11.81 -11.89
CA ASN A 307 3.32 11.08 -11.48
C ASN A 307 3.51 9.55 -11.40
N SER A 308 4.74 9.04 -11.31
CA SER A 308 5.03 7.59 -11.27
C SER A 308 4.39 6.89 -10.07
N GLY A 309 4.47 7.49 -8.88
CA GLY A 309 3.82 6.98 -7.68
C GLY A 309 2.28 6.93 -7.84
N MET A 310 1.68 8.01 -8.32
CA MET A 310 0.24 8.07 -8.57
C MET A 310 -0.22 6.94 -9.51
N PHE A 311 0.46 6.75 -10.65
CA PHE A 311 0.12 5.69 -11.59
C PHE A 311 0.34 4.29 -10.99
N PHE A 312 1.33 4.09 -10.11
CA PHE A 312 1.53 2.80 -9.43
C PHE A 312 0.30 2.39 -8.61
N ILE A 313 -0.29 3.30 -7.85
CA ILE A 313 -1.51 3.02 -7.07
C ILE A 313 -2.70 2.79 -8.00
N LEU A 314 -2.93 3.68 -8.96
CA LEU A 314 -4.06 3.53 -9.89
C LEU A 314 -4.01 2.19 -10.62
N ILE A 315 -2.84 1.78 -11.09
CA ILE A 315 -2.63 0.47 -11.71
C ILE A 315 -2.96 -0.66 -10.73
N THR A 316 -2.43 -0.58 -9.51
CA THR A 316 -2.67 -1.60 -8.47
C THR A 316 -4.16 -1.73 -8.15
N CYS A 317 -4.90 -0.62 -8.05
CA CYS A 317 -6.35 -0.61 -7.80
C CYS A 317 -7.15 -1.29 -8.93
N THR A 318 -6.66 -1.30 -10.17
CA THR A 318 -7.35 -1.92 -11.31
C THR A 318 -7.12 -3.43 -11.45
N GLN A 319 -6.29 -4.04 -10.59
CA GLN A 319 -5.92 -5.46 -10.68
C GLN A 319 -6.59 -6.30 -9.60
N PHE A 320 -7.26 -7.37 -10.02
CA PHE A 320 -7.98 -8.27 -9.12
C PHE A 320 -7.06 -8.97 -8.11
N HIS A 321 -6.03 -9.67 -8.58
CA HIS A 321 -5.28 -10.61 -7.73
C HIS A 321 -4.56 -9.94 -6.57
N ILE A 322 -3.84 -8.83 -6.80
CA ILE A 322 -3.10 -8.17 -5.71
C ILE A 322 -4.03 -7.67 -4.60
N ASN A 323 -5.21 -7.13 -4.94
CA ASN A 323 -6.17 -6.62 -3.96
C ASN A 323 -6.99 -7.74 -3.30
N PHE A 324 -7.32 -8.79 -4.04
CA PHE A 324 -8.05 -9.94 -3.51
C PHE A 324 -7.26 -10.72 -2.45
N TYR A 325 -5.94 -10.78 -2.61
CA TYR A 325 -5.06 -11.53 -1.71
C TYR A 325 -4.38 -10.67 -0.62
N SER A 326 -4.36 -9.34 -0.74
CA SER A 326 -3.64 -8.45 0.20
C SER A 326 -4.17 -8.50 1.65
N SER A 327 -5.45 -8.85 1.83
CA SER A 327 -6.10 -8.97 3.15
C SER A 327 -6.25 -10.42 3.64
N ARG A 328 -5.80 -11.40 2.84
CA ARG A 328 -5.94 -12.84 3.13
C ARG A 328 -4.72 -13.35 3.88
N THR A 329 -4.92 -14.13 4.93
CA THR A 329 -3.87 -14.56 5.89
C THR A 329 -3.00 -15.72 5.35
N LEU A 330 -2.64 -15.65 4.07
CA LEU A 330 -1.71 -16.58 3.45
C LEU A 330 -0.28 -16.30 3.93
N PRO A 331 0.57 -17.34 4.11
CA PRO A 331 2.02 -17.13 4.30
C PRO A 331 2.63 -16.24 3.21
N ASN A 332 2.12 -16.34 1.98
CA ASN A 332 2.51 -15.50 0.85
C ASN A 332 2.25 -14.03 1.08
N THR A 333 1.12 -13.70 1.71
CA THR A 333 0.68 -12.33 1.93
C THR A 333 1.53 -11.69 3.03
N PHE A 334 1.88 -12.43 4.09
CA PHE A 334 2.87 -11.98 5.07
C PHE A 334 4.24 -11.73 4.43
N ALA A 335 4.70 -12.68 3.61
CA ALA A 335 5.94 -12.52 2.85
C ALA A 335 5.88 -11.34 1.87
N LEU A 336 4.71 -11.08 1.26
CA LEU A 336 4.49 -9.98 0.31
C LEU A 336 4.67 -8.61 0.97
N VAL A 337 4.20 -8.41 2.19
CA VAL A 337 4.43 -7.17 2.96
C VAL A 337 5.94 -6.88 3.03
N LEU A 338 6.72 -7.87 3.45
CA LEU A 338 8.17 -7.74 3.58
C LEU A 338 8.86 -7.55 2.21
N MET A 339 8.44 -8.30 1.19
CA MET A 339 9.00 -8.15 -0.16
C MET A 339 8.72 -6.76 -0.75
N GLN A 340 7.55 -6.18 -0.49
CA GLN A 340 7.25 -4.81 -0.92
C GLN A 340 8.16 -3.78 -0.23
N PHE A 341 8.44 -3.93 1.07
CA PHE A 341 9.46 -3.11 1.74
C PHE A 341 10.85 -3.34 1.15
N ALA A 342 11.22 -4.58 0.85
CA ALA A 342 12.49 -4.90 0.20
C ALA A 342 12.63 -4.19 -1.16
N PHE A 343 11.56 -4.12 -1.95
CA PHE A 343 11.55 -3.37 -3.21
C PHE A 343 11.65 -1.87 -3.01
N ALA A 344 10.97 -1.31 -2.01
CA ALA A 344 11.13 0.09 -1.69
C ALA A 344 12.59 0.44 -1.32
N PHE A 345 13.24 -0.39 -0.49
CA PHE A 345 14.68 -0.22 -0.19
C PHE A 345 15.55 -0.34 -1.43
N PHE A 346 15.23 -1.25 -2.36
CA PHE A 346 15.94 -1.38 -3.62
C PHE A 346 15.79 -0.14 -4.51
N ILE A 347 14.58 0.41 -4.65
CA ILE A 347 14.32 1.64 -5.40
C ILE A 347 15.12 2.79 -4.78
N ARG A 348 15.22 2.83 -3.45
CA ARG A 348 16.06 3.78 -2.69
C ARG A 348 17.57 3.50 -2.75
N ARG A 349 18.02 2.49 -3.51
CA ARG A 349 19.43 2.05 -3.59
C ARG A 349 20.02 1.54 -2.25
N GLN A 350 19.18 1.25 -1.27
CA GLN A 350 19.56 0.68 0.02
C GLN A 350 19.59 -0.86 -0.04
N TYR A 351 20.48 -1.42 -0.87
CA TYR A 351 20.50 -2.84 -1.19
C TYR A 351 20.67 -3.75 0.04
N MET A 352 21.43 -3.33 1.04
CA MET A 352 21.62 -4.12 2.26
C MET A 352 20.32 -4.33 3.04
N TRP A 353 19.48 -3.29 3.14
CA TRP A 353 18.17 -3.42 3.77
C TRP A 353 17.24 -4.30 2.95
N SER A 354 17.27 -4.15 1.61
CA SER A 354 16.53 -5.03 0.70
C SER A 354 16.90 -6.52 0.88
N ILE A 355 18.20 -6.83 0.96
CA ILE A 355 18.71 -8.19 1.23
C ILE A 355 18.22 -8.70 2.58
N ARG A 356 18.41 -7.94 3.66
CA ARG A 356 18.01 -8.34 5.02
C ARG A 356 16.51 -8.63 5.10
N THR A 357 15.68 -7.75 4.55
CA THR A 357 14.22 -7.93 4.55
C THR A 357 13.79 -9.14 3.72
N THR A 358 14.43 -9.38 2.57
CA THR A 358 14.17 -10.58 1.75
C THR A 358 14.56 -11.86 2.49
N VAL A 359 15.68 -11.87 3.24
CA VAL A 359 16.08 -12.99 4.09
C VAL A 359 15.04 -13.25 5.18
N ILE A 360 14.54 -12.21 5.85
CA ILE A 360 13.49 -12.35 6.89
C ILE A 360 12.24 -12.98 6.28
N ALA A 361 11.80 -12.48 5.11
CA ALA A 361 10.65 -13.02 4.41
C ALA A 361 10.83 -14.50 4.05
N GLY A 362 12.02 -14.86 3.56
CA GLY A 362 12.34 -16.23 3.18
C GLY A 362 12.48 -17.21 4.34
N ALA A 363 13.12 -16.78 5.43
CA ALA A 363 13.41 -17.63 6.59
C ALA A 363 12.15 -17.92 7.42
N LEU A 364 11.22 -16.96 7.51
CA LEU A 364 10.04 -17.08 8.35
C LEU A 364 8.82 -17.61 7.58
N PHE A 365 8.59 -17.13 6.36
CA PHE A 365 7.30 -17.36 5.71
C PHE A 365 7.37 -18.23 4.45
N ARG A 366 8.43 -18.11 3.65
CA ARG A 366 8.46 -18.60 2.27
C ARG A 366 9.86 -18.87 1.72
N SER A 367 10.32 -20.12 1.81
CA SER A 367 11.66 -20.57 1.41
C SER A 367 11.97 -20.36 -0.08
N GLU A 368 10.97 -20.28 -0.97
CA GLU A 368 11.22 -19.98 -2.39
C GLU A 368 11.82 -18.59 -2.61
N LEU A 369 11.66 -17.67 -1.66
CA LEU A 369 12.30 -16.36 -1.72
C LEU A 369 13.82 -16.43 -1.62
N ALA A 370 14.40 -17.56 -1.18
CA ALA A 370 15.83 -17.80 -1.29
C ALA A 370 16.30 -17.79 -2.75
N LEU A 371 15.49 -18.35 -3.67
CA LEU A 371 15.77 -18.30 -5.11
C LEU A 371 15.67 -16.87 -5.65
N TYR A 372 14.64 -16.13 -5.22
CA TYR A 372 14.49 -14.72 -5.57
C TYR A 372 15.71 -13.91 -5.11
N LEU A 373 16.13 -14.10 -3.85
CA LEU A 373 17.29 -13.44 -3.26
C LEU A 373 18.58 -13.77 -4.02
N ALA A 374 18.77 -15.02 -4.44
CA ALA A 374 19.94 -15.44 -5.20
C ALA A 374 20.07 -14.66 -6.51
N PHE A 375 18.98 -14.54 -7.30
CA PHE A 375 18.99 -13.77 -8.54
C PHE A 375 19.11 -12.26 -8.31
N PHE A 376 18.43 -11.75 -7.29
CA PHE A 376 18.56 -10.36 -6.88
C PHE A 376 20.02 -9.99 -6.56
N TYR A 377 20.67 -10.82 -5.75
CA TYR A 377 22.07 -10.67 -5.39
C TYR A 377 23.00 -10.83 -6.60
N LEU A 378 22.77 -11.84 -7.45
CA LEU A 378 23.54 -12.06 -8.68
C LEU A 378 23.52 -10.82 -9.58
N VAL A 379 22.34 -10.22 -9.81
CA VAL A 379 22.21 -9.02 -10.62
C VAL A 379 23.03 -7.87 -10.05
N LEU A 380 22.97 -7.65 -8.73
CA LEU A 380 23.72 -6.58 -8.07
C LEU A 380 25.24 -6.80 -8.10
N VAL A 381 25.71 -8.04 -7.98
CA VAL A 381 27.14 -8.40 -8.07
C VAL A 381 27.65 -8.23 -9.51
N VAL A 382 26.91 -8.73 -10.51
CA VAL A 382 27.27 -8.59 -11.94
C VAL A 382 27.35 -7.12 -12.33
N GLN A 383 26.46 -6.29 -11.79
CA GLN A 383 26.47 -4.83 -11.99
C GLN A 383 27.49 -4.08 -11.12
N ARG A 384 28.28 -4.80 -10.30
CA ARG A 384 29.29 -4.25 -9.38
C ARG A 384 28.75 -3.21 -8.39
N LYS A 385 27.48 -3.35 -7.99
CA LYS A 385 26.81 -2.44 -7.04
C LYS A 385 27.07 -2.81 -5.58
N ILE A 386 27.39 -4.08 -5.32
CA ILE A 386 27.69 -4.58 -3.98
C ILE A 386 28.93 -5.48 -4.01
N LYS A 387 29.63 -5.55 -2.87
CA LYS A 387 30.72 -6.52 -2.67
C LYS A 387 30.15 -7.93 -2.49
N VAL A 388 30.95 -8.95 -2.78
CA VAL A 388 30.49 -10.35 -2.70
C VAL A 388 30.31 -10.79 -1.23
N PHE A 389 31.38 -10.73 -0.44
CA PHE A 389 31.39 -11.39 0.87
C PHE A 389 30.49 -10.74 1.94
N TYR A 390 30.51 -9.41 2.05
CA TYR A 390 29.83 -8.70 3.15
C TYR A 390 28.31 -8.91 3.18
N PRO A 391 27.56 -8.83 2.06
CA PRO A 391 26.13 -9.10 2.07
C PRO A 391 25.77 -10.55 2.39
N ILE A 392 26.59 -11.53 2.00
CA ILE A 392 26.37 -12.94 2.35
C ILE A 392 26.47 -13.12 3.86
N MET A 393 27.52 -12.57 4.48
CA MET A 393 27.69 -12.62 5.95
C MET A 393 26.51 -11.96 6.68
N GLN A 394 26.04 -10.82 6.18
CA GLN A 394 24.88 -10.12 6.76
C GLN A 394 23.58 -10.90 6.56
N GLY A 395 23.39 -11.53 5.40
CA GLY A 395 22.26 -12.41 5.14
C GLY A 395 22.27 -13.61 6.07
N ALA A 396 23.42 -14.27 6.25
CA ALA A 396 23.58 -15.39 7.18
C ALA A 396 23.26 -14.98 8.62
N LEU A 397 23.77 -13.83 9.09
CA LEU A 397 23.49 -13.33 10.44
C LEU A 397 21.98 -13.13 10.68
N VAL A 398 21.29 -12.49 9.73
CA VAL A 398 19.83 -12.28 9.81
C VAL A 398 19.07 -13.60 9.72
N PHE A 399 19.50 -14.52 8.85
CA PHE A 399 18.91 -15.84 8.73
C PHE A 399 18.98 -16.61 10.06
N PHE A 400 20.16 -16.67 10.69
CA PHE A 400 20.32 -17.35 11.98
C PHE A 400 19.51 -16.66 13.09
N ALA A 401 19.42 -15.34 13.10
CA ALA A 401 18.56 -14.62 14.05
C ALA A 401 17.07 -14.98 13.87
N CYS A 402 16.57 -14.98 12.62
CA CYS A 402 15.21 -15.41 12.30
C CYS A 402 14.96 -16.88 12.65
N LEU A 403 15.93 -17.74 12.37
CA LEU A 403 15.87 -19.17 12.70
C LEU A 403 15.76 -19.37 14.22
N CYS A 404 16.56 -18.67 15.02
CA CYS A 404 16.46 -18.73 16.47
C CYS A 404 15.07 -18.28 16.96
N VAL A 405 14.53 -17.18 16.43
CA VAL A 405 13.19 -16.69 16.82
C VAL A 405 12.10 -17.68 16.42
N SER A 406 12.12 -18.19 15.19
CA SER A 406 11.13 -19.17 14.71
C SER A 406 11.21 -20.46 15.52
N ILE A 407 12.40 -21.03 15.72
CA ILE A 407 12.54 -22.24 16.52
C ILE A 407 12.02 -22.03 17.94
N LEU A 408 12.35 -20.94 18.62
CA LEU A 408 11.90 -20.71 20.00
C LEU A 408 10.37 -20.54 20.10
N VAL A 409 9.79 -19.71 19.23
CA VAL A 409 8.35 -19.41 19.25
C VAL A 409 7.54 -20.59 18.75
N ASP A 410 7.90 -21.12 17.58
CA ASP A 410 7.15 -22.19 16.93
C ASP A 410 7.29 -23.51 17.69
N SER A 411 8.47 -23.82 18.27
CA SER A 411 8.61 -25.05 19.06
C SER A 411 7.80 -25.05 20.34
N PHE A 412 7.62 -23.87 20.96
CA PHE A 412 6.75 -23.72 22.12
C PHE A 412 5.29 -24.02 21.75
N LEU A 413 4.78 -23.41 20.67
CA LEU A 413 3.39 -23.55 20.25
C LEU A 413 3.09 -24.93 19.64
N TRP A 414 4.04 -25.52 18.90
CA TRP A 414 3.93 -26.86 18.33
C TRP A 414 4.25 -27.99 19.33
N ARG A 415 4.71 -27.66 20.54
CA ARG A 415 5.11 -28.62 21.60
C ARG A 415 6.20 -29.63 21.15
N ARG A 416 7.00 -29.27 20.16
CA ARG A 416 8.13 -30.06 19.64
C ARG A 416 9.15 -29.13 18.99
N TRP A 417 10.42 -29.51 18.99
CA TRP A 417 11.44 -28.77 18.24
C TRP A 417 11.09 -28.74 16.75
N VAL A 418 10.86 -27.54 16.21
CA VAL A 418 10.46 -27.36 14.82
C VAL A 418 10.96 -26.04 14.26
N TRP A 419 11.43 -26.09 13.02
CA TRP A 419 11.51 -24.92 12.15
C TRP A 419 10.49 -25.13 11.03
N PRO A 420 9.30 -24.50 11.10
CA PRO A 420 8.20 -24.82 10.19
C PRO A 420 8.57 -24.67 8.72
N GLU A 421 9.24 -23.58 8.34
CA GLU A 421 9.63 -23.36 6.95
C GLU A 421 10.70 -24.36 6.47
N GLY A 422 11.55 -24.85 7.38
CA GLY A 422 12.50 -25.92 7.09
C GLY A 422 11.81 -27.24 6.74
N GLU A 423 10.77 -27.62 7.48
CA GLU A 423 9.96 -28.81 7.18
C GLU A 423 9.17 -28.66 5.88
N VAL A 424 8.61 -27.48 5.62
CA VAL A 424 7.96 -27.15 4.34
C VAL A 424 8.93 -27.27 3.17
N PHE A 425 10.15 -26.76 3.32
CA PHE A 425 11.19 -26.88 2.31
C PHE A 425 11.56 -28.35 2.06
N PHE A 426 11.76 -29.12 3.13
CA PHE A 426 12.09 -30.55 3.04
C PHE A 426 10.96 -31.34 2.35
N PHE A 427 9.72 -31.14 2.78
CA PHE A 427 8.55 -31.82 2.21
C PHE A 427 8.36 -31.52 0.72
N ASN A 428 8.43 -30.24 0.34
CA ASN A 428 8.12 -29.84 -1.04
C ASN A 428 9.29 -30.04 -2.01
N THR A 429 10.52 -29.76 -1.56
CA THR A 429 11.70 -29.71 -2.44
C THR A 429 12.49 -31.01 -2.40
N VAL A 430 12.66 -31.62 -1.22
CA VAL A 430 13.48 -32.84 -1.06
C VAL A 430 12.64 -34.10 -1.31
N LEU A 431 11.45 -34.19 -0.71
CA LEU A 431 10.54 -35.32 -0.94
C LEU A 431 9.74 -35.18 -2.25
N ASN A 432 9.83 -34.02 -2.91
CA ASN A 432 9.14 -33.70 -4.15
C ASN A 432 7.61 -33.90 -4.09
N LYS A 433 6.98 -33.83 -2.91
CA LYS A 433 5.55 -34.14 -2.71
C LYS A 433 4.58 -33.12 -3.33
N SER A 434 5.10 -31.98 -3.81
CA SER A 434 4.30 -30.93 -4.43
C SER A 434 3.57 -31.36 -5.71
N HIS A 435 4.04 -32.39 -6.42
CA HIS A 435 3.36 -32.90 -7.62
C HIS A 435 1.99 -33.55 -7.36
N GLU A 436 1.73 -33.98 -6.12
CA GLU A 436 0.46 -34.57 -5.70
C GLU A 436 -0.70 -33.55 -5.78
N TRP A 437 -0.38 -32.24 -5.77
CA TRP A 437 -1.33 -31.14 -5.89
C TRP A 437 -1.52 -30.64 -7.33
N GLY A 438 -1.16 -31.48 -8.31
CA GLY A 438 -1.29 -31.21 -9.74
C GLY A 438 -0.05 -30.57 -10.37
N VAL A 439 0.11 -30.80 -11.68
CA VAL A 439 1.26 -30.36 -12.48
C VAL A 439 0.79 -29.47 -13.62
N MET A 440 1.55 -28.42 -13.92
CA MET A 440 1.28 -27.50 -15.03
C MET A 440 2.51 -27.34 -15.93
N ALA A 441 2.27 -27.06 -17.21
CA ALA A 441 3.33 -26.84 -18.20
C ALA A 441 4.33 -25.77 -17.74
N TRP A 442 5.60 -25.89 -18.16
CA TRP A 442 6.67 -24.99 -17.74
C TRP A 442 6.34 -23.51 -18.03
N HIS A 443 5.73 -23.22 -19.18
CA HIS A 443 5.39 -21.86 -19.58
C HIS A 443 4.16 -21.27 -18.86
N TRP A 444 3.49 -22.00 -17.95
CA TRP A 444 2.22 -21.59 -17.35
C TRP A 444 2.27 -20.21 -16.67
N TYR A 445 3.39 -19.87 -16.02
CA TYR A 445 3.55 -18.55 -15.42
C TYR A 445 3.49 -17.42 -16.46
N PHE A 446 4.07 -17.65 -17.64
CA PHE A 446 4.11 -16.67 -18.74
C PHE A 446 2.84 -16.69 -19.59
N SER A 447 2.23 -17.86 -19.80
CA SER A 447 1.04 -18.00 -20.64
C SER A 447 -0.27 -17.71 -19.91
N ASN A 448 -0.30 -17.87 -18.58
CA ASN A 448 -1.53 -17.83 -17.79
C ASN A 448 -1.43 -16.86 -16.60
N ALA A 449 -0.47 -17.07 -15.70
CA ALA A 449 -0.40 -16.34 -14.43
C ALA A 449 -0.14 -14.83 -14.59
N LEU A 450 0.90 -14.46 -15.34
CA LEU A 450 1.27 -13.05 -15.56
C LEU A 450 0.22 -12.31 -16.41
N PRO A 451 -0.27 -12.82 -17.56
CA PRO A 451 -1.29 -12.13 -18.33
C PRO A 451 -2.57 -11.88 -17.51
N LYS A 452 -3.02 -12.87 -16.73
CA LYS A 452 -4.21 -12.72 -15.89
C LYS A 452 -4.01 -11.72 -14.74
N SER A 453 -2.82 -11.66 -14.17
CA SER A 453 -2.55 -10.79 -13.02
C SER A 453 -2.27 -9.35 -13.39
N LEU A 454 -1.55 -9.13 -14.49
CA LEU A 454 -1.04 -7.83 -14.87
C LEU A 454 -1.92 -7.13 -15.91
N LEU A 455 -2.69 -7.86 -16.71
CA LEU A 455 -3.53 -7.33 -17.78
C LEU A 455 -2.75 -6.32 -18.64
N LEU A 456 -3.25 -5.09 -18.82
CA LEU A 456 -2.58 -4.03 -19.58
C LEU A 456 -1.20 -3.63 -19.02
N SER A 457 -0.94 -3.86 -17.74
CA SER A 457 0.35 -3.56 -17.13
C SER A 457 1.47 -4.46 -17.65
N LEU A 458 1.18 -5.66 -18.14
CA LEU A 458 2.21 -6.56 -18.69
C LEU A 458 2.89 -5.98 -19.93
N PRO A 459 2.19 -5.64 -21.03
CA PRO A 459 2.83 -5.06 -22.20
C PRO A 459 3.50 -3.71 -21.88
N LEU A 460 2.91 -2.88 -21.02
CA LEU A 460 3.52 -1.60 -20.60
C LEU A 460 4.82 -1.81 -19.81
N ALA A 461 4.86 -2.77 -18.91
CA ALA A 461 6.08 -3.13 -18.17
C ALA A 461 7.18 -3.63 -19.11
N LEU A 462 6.84 -4.45 -20.12
CA LEU A 462 7.80 -4.93 -21.11
C LEU A 462 8.34 -3.81 -22.01
N ILE A 463 7.49 -2.86 -22.43
CA ILE A 463 7.94 -1.67 -23.17
C ILE A 463 8.92 -0.87 -22.29
N SER A 464 8.58 -0.64 -21.02
CA SER A 464 9.45 0.06 -20.07
C SER A 464 10.79 -0.65 -19.88
N PHE A 465 10.77 -1.99 -19.80
CA PHE A 465 11.96 -2.82 -19.70
C PHE A 465 12.89 -2.62 -20.90
N VAL A 466 12.37 -2.60 -22.12
CA VAL A 466 13.20 -2.39 -23.32
C VAL A 466 13.79 -0.96 -23.34
N ARG A 467 13.01 0.04 -22.94
CA ARG A 467 13.38 1.46 -23.07
C ARG A 467 14.25 1.98 -21.93
N ASN A 468 14.08 1.50 -20.70
CA ASN A 468 14.68 2.08 -19.50
C ASN A 468 15.66 1.10 -18.81
N LYS A 469 16.92 1.53 -18.65
CA LYS A 469 17.97 0.76 -17.97
C LYS A 469 17.67 0.54 -16.49
N GLU A 470 17.09 1.52 -15.81
CA GLU A 470 16.77 1.42 -14.39
C GLU A 470 15.61 0.45 -14.14
N VAL A 471 14.66 0.38 -15.08
CA VAL A 471 13.57 -0.60 -15.03
C VAL A 471 14.09 -2.02 -15.28
N ARG A 472 15.05 -2.20 -16.20
CA ARG A 472 15.73 -3.50 -16.35
C ARG A 472 16.39 -3.95 -15.07
N GLU A 473 17.10 -3.05 -14.40
CA GLU A 473 17.74 -3.34 -13.12
C GLU A 473 16.74 -3.79 -12.06
N LEU A 474 15.55 -3.17 -12.01
CA LEU A 474 14.47 -3.53 -11.09
C LEU A 474 13.79 -4.86 -11.43
N MET A 475 13.44 -5.10 -12.71
CA MET A 475 12.65 -6.25 -13.12
C MET A 475 13.47 -7.53 -13.35
N LEU A 476 14.76 -7.41 -13.65
CA LEU A 476 15.59 -8.57 -14.02
C LEU A 476 15.63 -9.66 -12.93
N PRO A 477 15.76 -9.34 -11.62
CA PRO A 477 15.63 -10.34 -10.56
C PRO A 477 14.29 -11.08 -10.60
N SER A 478 13.18 -10.37 -10.78
CA SER A 478 11.85 -10.97 -10.83
C SER A 478 11.67 -11.88 -12.06
N LEU A 479 12.21 -11.48 -13.22
CA LEU A 479 12.17 -12.28 -14.45
C LEU A 479 13.01 -13.56 -14.32
N LEU A 480 14.22 -13.46 -13.78
CA LEU A 480 15.09 -14.63 -13.56
C LEU A 480 14.47 -15.60 -12.55
N PHE A 481 13.91 -15.08 -11.46
CA PHE A 481 13.13 -15.87 -10.51
C PHE A 481 11.99 -16.61 -11.20
N LEU A 482 11.16 -15.92 -11.99
CA LEU A 482 10.04 -16.53 -12.72
C LEU A 482 10.49 -17.62 -13.70
N ILE A 483 11.57 -17.39 -14.45
CA ILE A 483 12.12 -18.39 -15.39
C ILE A 483 12.57 -19.63 -14.64
N ALA A 484 13.35 -19.47 -13.57
CA ALA A 484 13.83 -20.59 -12.77
C ALA A 484 12.69 -21.34 -12.07
N TYR A 485 11.75 -20.61 -11.48
CA TYR A 485 10.62 -21.18 -10.76
C TYR A 485 9.62 -21.88 -11.70
N SER A 486 9.60 -21.52 -12.99
CA SER A 486 8.78 -22.17 -14.03
C SER A 486 9.15 -23.63 -14.30
N PHE A 487 10.35 -24.07 -13.92
CA PHE A 487 10.77 -25.45 -14.08
C PHE A 487 10.19 -26.40 -13.01
N LEU A 488 9.61 -25.87 -11.93
CA LEU A 488 8.93 -26.69 -10.94
C LEU A 488 7.62 -27.24 -11.52
N PRO A 489 7.32 -28.56 -11.37
CA PRO A 489 6.11 -29.16 -11.94
C PRO A 489 4.82 -28.52 -11.41
N HIS A 490 4.72 -28.40 -10.09
CA HIS A 490 3.59 -27.77 -9.42
C HIS A 490 3.72 -26.25 -9.46
N LYS A 491 2.62 -25.56 -9.80
CA LYS A 491 2.60 -24.11 -10.00
C LYS A 491 1.31 -23.54 -9.47
N GLU A 492 1.44 -22.40 -8.78
CA GLU A 492 0.31 -21.62 -8.32
C GLU A 492 0.63 -20.14 -8.44
N LEU A 493 -0.40 -19.32 -8.64
CA LEU A 493 -0.23 -17.88 -8.81
C LEU A 493 0.35 -17.22 -7.54
N ARG A 494 -0.02 -17.69 -6.35
CA ARG A 494 0.42 -17.09 -5.09
C ARG A 494 1.93 -17.15 -4.87
N PHE A 495 2.61 -18.16 -5.41
CA PHE A 495 4.06 -18.32 -5.30
C PHE A 495 4.83 -17.20 -6.00
N VAL A 496 4.19 -16.45 -6.88
CA VAL A 496 4.82 -15.37 -7.65
C VAL A 496 4.23 -13.99 -7.37
N PHE A 497 3.40 -13.82 -6.32
CA PHE A 497 2.81 -12.51 -5.99
C PHE A 497 3.85 -11.39 -5.86
N TYR A 498 5.05 -11.74 -5.39
CA TYR A 498 6.16 -10.80 -5.19
C TYR A 498 6.57 -10.06 -6.46
N VAL A 499 6.33 -10.64 -7.64
CA VAL A 499 6.71 -9.99 -8.90
C VAL A 499 5.69 -8.92 -9.32
N ILE A 500 4.44 -9.00 -8.88
CA ILE A 500 3.37 -8.12 -9.35
C ILE A 500 3.68 -6.63 -9.03
N PRO A 501 4.06 -6.25 -7.78
CA PRO A 501 4.42 -4.86 -7.49
C PRO A 501 5.59 -4.35 -8.34
N VAL A 502 6.55 -5.20 -8.69
CA VAL A 502 7.70 -4.84 -9.54
C VAL A 502 7.27 -4.53 -10.97
N PHE A 503 6.40 -5.36 -11.55
CA PHE A 503 5.84 -5.12 -12.88
C PHE A 503 4.90 -3.90 -12.90
N ASN A 504 4.13 -3.70 -11.84
CA ASN A 504 3.30 -2.50 -11.70
C ASN A 504 4.14 -1.23 -11.63
N ALA A 505 5.25 -1.26 -10.91
CA ALA A 505 6.20 -0.14 -10.86
C ALA A 505 6.76 0.17 -12.26
N ALA A 506 7.14 -0.85 -13.02
CA ALA A 506 7.61 -0.69 -14.41
C ALA A 506 6.53 -0.10 -15.33
N ALA A 507 5.30 -0.61 -15.26
CA ALA A 507 4.18 -0.07 -16.03
C ALA A 507 3.88 1.38 -15.65
N ALA A 508 3.90 1.72 -14.36
CA ALA A 508 3.69 3.08 -13.86
C ALA A 508 4.73 4.08 -14.38
N LEU A 509 5.98 3.65 -14.50
CA LEU A 509 7.05 4.47 -15.07
C LEU A 509 6.83 4.73 -16.56
N GLU A 510 6.35 3.75 -17.32
CA GLU A 510 6.00 3.94 -18.73
C GLU A 510 4.81 4.89 -18.90
N VAL A 511 3.74 4.72 -18.11
CA VAL A 511 2.57 5.62 -18.15
C VAL A 511 2.95 7.04 -17.75
N SER A 512 3.79 7.21 -16.73
CA SER A 512 4.34 8.52 -16.33
C SER A 512 5.16 9.17 -17.45
N HIS A 513 5.99 8.38 -18.14
CA HIS A 513 6.75 8.87 -19.28
C HIS A 513 5.85 9.31 -20.44
N LEU A 514 4.83 8.53 -20.79
CA LEU A 514 3.81 8.90 -21.78
C LEU A 514 3.11 10.21 -21.39
N TRP A 515 2.66 10.32 -20.13
CA TRP A 515 2.01 11.52 -19.60
C TRP A 515 2.89 12.77 -19.75
N LYS A 516 4.15 12.70 -19.28
CA LYS A 516 5.11 13.82 -19.41
C LYS A 516 5.32 14.23 -20.86
N THR A 517 5.43 13.25 -21.77
CA THR A 517 5.67 13.50 -23.20
C THR A 517 4.49 14.20 -23.86
N LEU A 518 3.27 13.75 -23.56
CA LEU A 518 2.05 14.35 -24.10
C LEU A 518 1.79 15.74 -23.53
N ARG A 519 1.98 15.93 -22.22
CA ARG A 519 1.85 17.24 -21.57
C ARG A 519 2.78 18.28 -22.19
N LYS A 520 4.06 17.93 -22.43
CA LYS A 520 5.03 18.82 -23.09
C LYS A 520 4.59 19.22 -24.51
N ARG A 521 4.08 18.26 -25.29
CA ARG A 521 3.58 18.53 -26.65
C ARG A 521 2.33 19.41 -26.65
N TRP A 522 1.38 19.14 -25.74
CA TRP A 522 0.16 19.93 -25.61
C TRP A 522 0.49 21.38 -25.23
N LEU A 523 1.39 21.59 -24.27
CA LEU A 523 1.88 22.92 -23.91
C LEU A 523 2.60 23.62 -25.08
N ALA A 524 3.34 22.89 -25.91
CA ALA A 524 3.98 23.46 -27.10
C ALA A 524 2.95 23.92 -28.16
N ILE A 525 1.92 23.13 -28.41
CA ILE A 525 0.82 23.48 -29.31
C ILE A 525 0.06 24.71 -28.79
N GLU A 526 -0.21 24.76 -27.49
CA GLU A 526 -0.94 25.88 -26.90
C GLU A 526 -0.11 27.17 -26.92
N ARG A 527 1.21 27.08 -26.68
CA ARG A 527 2.14 28.20 -26.89
C ARG A 527 2.15 28.66 -28.35
N GLU A 528 2.18 27.75 -29.32
CA GLU A 528 2.16 28.12 -30.74
C GLU A 528 0.86 28.83 -31.13
N LYS A 529 -0.30 28.34 -30.66
CA LYS A 529 -1.59 29.02 -30.86
C LYS A 529 -1.61 30.42 -30.23
N THR A 530 -1.04 30.55 -29.03
CA THR A 530 -0.97 31.82 -28.31
C THR A 530 -0.06 32.82 -29.04
N MET A 531 1.10 32.36 -29.51
CA MET A 531 2.02 33.16 -30.31
C MET A 531 1.40 33.62 -31.65
N ARG A 532 0.65 32.74 -32.34
CA ARG A 532 -0.07 33.13 -33.57
C ARG A 532 -1.11 34.21 -33.30
N LYS A 533 -1.90 34.07 -32.22
CA LYS A 533 -2.87 35.09 -31.81
C LYS A 533 -2.18 36.42 -31.45
N LEU A 534 -1.01 36.38 -30.81
CA LEU A 534 -0.22 37.57 -30.51
C LEU A 534 0.36 38.23 -31.77
N GLU A 535 0.86 37.44 -32.72
CA GLU A 535 1.34 37.94 -34.02
C GLU A 535 0.21 38.53 -34.88
N GLU A 536 -1.02 38.01 -34.75
CA GLU A 536 -2.22 38.57 -35.37
C GLU A 536 -2.70 39.86 -34.68
N ALA A 537 -2.63 39.94 -33.35
CA ALA A 537 -3.05 41.10 -32.57
C ALA A 537 -2.05 42.26 -32.60
N TYR A 538 -0.76 41.96 -32.72
CA TYR A 538 0.34 42.93 -32.81
C TYR A 538 1.23 42.60 -34.01
N PRO A 539 0.81 43.00 -35.23
CA PRO A 539 1.59 42.75 -36.44
C PRO A 539 2.94 43.47 -36.35
N ASP A 540 4.02 42.72 -36.48
CA ASP A 540 5.38 43.26 -36.50
C ASP A 540 5.64 43.97 -37.85
N GLU A 541 5.59 45.31 -37.86
CA GLU A 541 5.72 46.14 -39.08
C GLU A 541 7.02 45.85 -39.85
N ASP A 542 8.10 45.48 -39.16
CA ASP A 542 9.40 45.18 -39.80
C ASP A 542 9.40 43.81 -40.49
N LYS A 543 8.63 42.83 -39.97
CA LYS A 543 8.39 41.55 -40.66
C LYS A 543 7.47 41.73 -41.87
N GLN A 544 6.47 42.62 -41.79
CA GLN A 544 5.64 42.98 -42.95
C GLN A 544 6.47 43.68 -44.03
N LYS A 545 7.29 44.68 -43.68
CA LYS A 545 8.21 45.35 -44.62
C LYS A 545 9.24 44.41 -45.23
N LYS A 546 9.71 43.38 -44.52
CA LYS A 546 10.57 42.31 -45.08
C LYS A 546 9.81 41.34 -46.00
N LYS A 547 8.55 41.01 -45.70
CA LYS A 547 7.67 40.21 -46.58
C LYS A 547 7.30 40.96 -47.86
N GLU A 548 7.05 42.26 -47.77
CA GLU A 548 6.81 43.15 -48.90
C GLU A 548 8.08 43.40 -49.71
N LYS A 549 9.25 43.56 -49.09
CA LYS A 549 10.55 43.60 -49.80
C LYS A 549 10.90 42.29 -50.49
N ARG A 550 10.44 41.13 -49.98
CA ARG A 550 10.57 39.83 -50.66
C ARG A 550 9.55 39.66 -51.80
N LYS A 551 8.33 40.17 -51.66
CA LYS A 551 7.36 40.22 -52.77
C LYS A 551 7.71 41.25 -53.85
N GLY A 552 8.45 42.30 -53.50
CA GLY A 552 8.90 43.36 -54.42
C GLY A 552 10.27 43.11 -55.08
N LYS A 553 10.99 42.05 -54.72
CA LYS A 553 12.22 41.61 -55.39
C LYS A 553 12.08 40.16 -55.87
N GLY A 554 11.56 40.02 -57.09
CA GLY A 554 11.90 38.93 -57.99
C GLY A 554 11.19 37.61 -57.78
N GLU A 555 10.13 37.40 -58.55
CA GLU A 555 9.61 36.09 -58.99
C GLU A 555 10.46 35.46 -60.11
N GLU A 556 11.72 35.84 -60.28
CA GLU A 556 12.58 35.25 -61.31
C GLU A 556 13.88 34.71 -60.71
N ASN A 557 14.09 33.40 -60.93
CA ASN A 557 15.27 32.58 -60.67
C ASN A 557 15.48 32.02 -59.25
N GLU A 558 14.61 31.10 -58.81
CA GLU A 558 15.00 30.03 -57.86
C GLU A 558 14.43 28.64 -58.22
N GLU A 559 14.19 28.31 -59.50
CA GLU A 559 13.85 26.93 -59.92
C GLU A 559 15.05 25.95 -59.93
N GLY A 560 16.25 26.37 -59.51
CA GLY A 560 17.48 25.57 -59.63
C GLY A 560 18.15 25.08 -58.35
N LYS A 561 17.70 25.46 -57.14
CA LYS A 561 18.46 25.20 -55.90
C LYS A 561 17.65 24.90 -54.63
N GLU A 562 16.42 24.38 -54.76
CA GLU A 562 15.66 23.84 -53.62
C GLU A 562 15.72 22.30 -53.47
N GLU A 563 16.75 21.65 -54.02
CA GLU A 563 16.91 20.19 -53.92
C GLU A 563 17.97 19.70 -52.93
N LYS A 564 18.59 20.58 -52.12
CA LYS A 564 19.65 20.16 -51.18
C LYS A 564 19.55 20.75 -49.77
N THR A 565 18.36 20.69 -49.16
CA THR A 565 18.21 20.67 -47.68
C THR A 565 16.84 20.14 -47.26
N LYS A 566 16.27 19.17 -47.98
CA LYS A 566 15.31 18.24 -47.36
C LYS A 566 16.10 17.29 -46.47
N ALA A 567 16.48 17.77 -45.29
CA ALA A 567 16.79 16.88 -44.18
C ALA A 567 15.62 15.90 -44.10
N LYS A 568 15.92 14.60 -44.25
CA LYS A 568 14.96 13.50 -44.13
C LYS A 568 14.14 13.72 -42.86
N LYS A 569 12.94 14.30 -42.99
CA LYS A 569 11.92 14.20 -41.96
C LYS A 569 11.56 12.71 -41.93
N PRO A 570 11.81 11.99 -40.82
CA PRO A 570 11.39 10.60 -40.73
C PRO A 570 9.86 10.61 -40.93
N LEU A 571 9.40 9.79 -41.86
CA LEU A 571 8.01 9.60 -42.28
C LEU A 571 7.00 9.87 -41.13
N PRO A 572 6.40 11.09 -41.03
CA PRO A 572 5.62 11.44 -39.84
C PRO A 572 4.19 10.92 -39.87
N HIS A 573 3.65 10.55 -41.04
CA HIS A 573 2.20 10.53 -41.22
C HIS A 573 1.46 9.31 -40.66
N LEU A 574 2.11 8.14 -40.51
CA LEU A 574 1.45 6.97 -39.91
C LEU A 574 1.59 6.91 -38.38
N ILE A 575 2.66 7.49 -37.84
CA ILE A 575 2.96 7.48 -36.39
C ILE A 575 2.36 8.72 -35.69
N SER A 576 2.17 9.84 -36.38
CA SER A 576 1.59 11.05 -35.79
C SER A 576 0.08 10.97 -35.58
N PHE A 577 -0.63 10.14 -36.37
CA PHE A 577 -2.09 10.00 -36.28
C PHE A 577 -2.54 9.31 -34.97
N PHE A 578 -1.68 8.47 -34.36
CA PHE A 578 -1.99 7.73 -33.12
C PHE A 578 -1.49 8.39 -31.83
N GLN A 579 -0.74 9.49 -31.90
CA GLN A 579 0.04 9.98 -30.75
C GLN A 579 -0.75 10.60 -29.59
N PRO A 580 -1.79 11.43 -29.78
CA PRO A 580 -2.61 11.91 -28.65
C PRO A 580 -3.59 10.86 -28.12
N TYR A 581 -3.84 9.78 -28.88
CA TYR A 581 -4.74 8.69 -28.48
C TYR A 581 -4.09 7.68 -27.52
N ASN A 582 -2.76 7.66 -27.38
CA ASN A 582 -2.08 6.66 -26.56
C ASN A 582 -2.46 6.72 -25.07
N LEU A 583 -2.61 7.91 -24.49
CA LEU A 583 -2.97 8.01 -23.07
C LEU A 583 -4.47 7.79 -22.82
N ILE A 584 -5.33 8.27 -23.73
CA ILE A 584 -6.77 7.97 -23.67
C ILE A 584 -6.99 6.47 -23.83
N ASN A 585 -6.30 5.82 -24.77
CA ASN A 585 -6.35 4.36 -24.95
C ASN A 585 -5.80 3.61 -23.73
N VAL A 586 -4.72 4.10 -23.10
CA VAL A 586 -4.23 3.54 -21.83
C VAL A 586 -5.28 3.71 -20.72
N GLY A 587 -5.94 4.87 -20.64
CA GLY A 587 -7.02 5.14 -19.71
C GLY A 587 -8.23 4.21 -19.92
N ILE A 588 -8.70 4.08 -21.17
CA ILE A 588 -9.76 3.12 -21.56
C ILE A 588 -9.33 1.70 -21.22
N GLY A 589 -8.09 1.33 -21.51
CA GLY A 589 -7.57 0.00 -21.23
C GLY A 589 -7.53 -0.32 -19.73
N TYR A 590 -7.17 0.64 -18.87
CA TYR A 590 -7.24 0.46 -17.42
C TYR A 590 -8.67 0.48 -16.87
N PHE A 591 -9.59 1.23 -17.51
CA PHE A 591 -11.02 1.12 -17.23
C PHE A 591 -11.55 -0.29 -17.55
N LEU A 592 -11.16 -0.88 -18.68
CA LEU A 592 -11.49 -2.27 -19.01
C LEU A 592 -10.88 -3.26 -18.01
N CYS A 593 -9.64 -3.02 -17.55
CA CYS A 593 -9.02 -3.83 -16.49
C CYS A 593 -9.84 -3.77 -15.19
N LEU A 594 -10.34 -2.59 -14.83
CA LEU A 594 -11.23 -2.42 -13.68
C LEU A 594 -12.52 -3.21 -13.85
N CYS A 595 -13.17 -3.15 -15.02
CA CYS A 595 -14.38 -3.93 -15.31
C CYS A 595 -14.12 -5.44 -15.17
N VAL A 596 -13.01 -5.95 -15.71
CA VAL A 596 -12.61 -7.36 -15.56
C VAL A 596 -12.39 -7.72 -14.09
N SER A 597 -11.74 -6.83 -13.32
CA SER A 597 -11.52 -7.05 -11.90
C SER A 597 -12.83 -7.08 -11.10
N CYS A 598 -13.81 -6.24 -11.43
CA CYS A 598 -15.16 -6.29 -10.85
C CYS A 598 -15.88 -7.61 -11.18
N ILE A 599 -15.74 -8.11 -12.41
CA ILE A 599 -16.31 -9.41 -12.82
C ILE A 599 -15.68 -10.56 -12.01
N PHE A 600 -14.36 -10.56 -11.85
CA PHE A 600 -13.67 -11.58 -11.04
C PHE A 600 -14.03 -11.49 -9.56
N LEU A 601 -14.20 -10.29 -9.02
CA LEU A 601 -14.64 -10.11 -7.63
C LEU A 601 -16.08 -10.60 -7.44
N TYR A 602 -16.99 -10.27 -8.36
CA TYR A 602 -18.37 -10.75 -8.33
C TYR A 602 -18.45 -12.27 -8.45
N ALA A 603 -17.68 -12.91 -9.34
CA ALA A 603 -17.61 -14.37 -9.38
C ALA A 603 -17.00 -14.96 -8.10
N SER A 604 -16.02 -14.28 -7.50
CA SER A 604 -15.31 -14.79 -6.32
C SER A 604 -16.13 -14.76 -5.04
N SER A 605 -17.13 -13.88 -4.92
CA SER A 605 -17.98 -13.80 -3.72
C SER A 605 -18.85 -15.04 -3.50
N TYR A 606 -19.09 -15.85 -4.54
CA TYR A 606 -19.89 -17.08 -4.49
C TYR A 606 -19.08 -18.34 -4.16
N ASN A 607 -17.78 -18.22 -3.89
CA ASN A 607 -16.91 -19.37 -3.58
C ASN A 607 -16.89 -19.76 -2.08
N TYR A 608 -17.79 -19.19 -1.27
CA TYR A 608 -17.78 -19.32 0.20
C TYR A 608 -19.05 -19.98 0.76
N PHE A 609 -19.61 -20.94 0.02
CA PHE A 609 -20.88 -21.57 0.35
C PHE A 609 -20.83 -22.38 1.66
N GLY A 610 -19.67 -22.92 2.08
CA GLY A 610 -19.52 -23.56 3.39
C GLY A 610 -19.71 -22.59 4.57
N ALA A 611 -19.20 -21.35 4.46
CA ALA A 611 -19.45 -20.34 5.49
C ALA A 611 -20.93 -19.91 5.54
N THR A 612 -21.57 -19.79 4.38
CA THR A 612 -23.00 -19.53 4.27
C THR A 612 -23.82 -20.69 4.87
N ALA A 613 -23.39 -21.93 4.66
CA ALA A 613 -24.02 -23.12 5.24
C ALA A 613 -23.98 -23.08 6.77
N VAL A 614 -22.85 -22.71 7.38
CA VAL A 614 -22.74 -22.54 8.85
C VAL A 614 -23.69 -21.46 9.35
N SER A 615 -23.76 -20.31 8.68
CA SER A 615 -24.72 -19.26 9.04
C SER A 615 -26.18 -19.71 8.91
N THR A 616 -26.48 -20.54 7.91
CA THR A 616 -27.81 -21.09 7.67
C THR A 616 -28.17 -22.13 8.73
N ALA A 617 -27.23 -23.02 9.07
CA ALA A 617 -27.39 -23.99 10.14
C ALA A 617 -27.67 -23.29 11.48
N HIS A 618 -26.96 -22.21 11.82
CA HIS A 618 -27.25 -21.44 13.03
C HIS A 618 -28.67 -20.87 13.05
N ARG A 619 -29.18 -20.42 11.91
CA ARG A 619 -30.56 -19.94 11.80
C ARG A 619 -31.55 -21.08 12.05
N VAL A 620 -31.37 -22.23 11.38
CA VAL A 620 -32.22 -23.42 11.56
C VAL A 620 -32.21 -23.89 13.00
N ILE A 621 -31.03 -24.01 13.62
CA ILE A 621 -30.88 -24.39 15.03
C ILE A 621 -31.60 -23.38 15.95
N GLY A 622 -31.47 -22.08 15.67
CA GLY A 622 -32.15 -21.04 16.44
C GLY A 622 -33.68 -21.07 16.30
N GLU A 623 -34.20 -21.47 15.14
CA GLU A 623 -35.63 -21.68 14.92
C GLU A 623 -36.12 -22.92 15.68
N ASP A 624 -35.39 -24.03 15.61
CA ASP A 624 -35.77 -25.30 16.24
C ASP A 624 -35.70 -25.26 17.77
N THR A 625 -34.74 -24.52 18.32
CA THR A 625 -34.57 -24.32 19.77
C THR A 625 -35.35 -23.14 20.34
N ARG A 626 -36.15 -22.45 19.52
CA ARG A 626 -36.95 -21.31 19.96
C ARG A 626 -37.96 -21.74 21.03
N GLY A 627 -38.00 -21.00 22.15
CA GLY A 627 -38.90 -21.27 23.28
C GLY A 627 -38.38 -22.34 24.25
N VAL A 628 -37.17 -22.88 24.04
CA VAL A 628 -36.51 -23.76 25.02
C VAL A 628 -35.64 -22.90 25.94
N ASP A 629 -35.68 -23.19 27.25
CA ASP A 629 -34.82 -22.51 28.21
C ASP A 629 -33.33 -22.77 27.92
N ARG A 630 -32.51 -21.71 28.10
CA ARG A 630 -31.08 -21.75 27.80
C ARG A 630 -30.29 -22.66 28.74
N GLN A 631 -30.72 -22.83 30.00
CA GLN A 631 -30.02 -23.77 30.89
C GLN A 631 -30.20 -25.20 30.41
N MET A 632 -31.42 -25.60 30.08
CA MET A 632 -31.68 -26.92 29.50
C MET A 632 -30.92 -27.15 28.19
N LEU A 633 -30.84 -26.15 27.31
CA LEU A 633 -30.03 -26.26 26.09
C LEU A 633 -28.55 -26.54 26.41
N ASN A 634 -27.99 -25.88 27.43
CA ASN A 634 -26.61 -26.12 27.84
C ASN A 634 -26.40 -27.50 28.48
N GLU A 635 -27.42 -28.07 29.12
CA GLU A 635 -27.37 -29.42 29.70
C GLU A 635 -27.49 -30.52 28.64
N GLU A 636 -28.45 -30.37 27.71
CA GLU A 636 -28.67 -31.32 26.61
C GLU A 636 -27.54 -31.27 25.58
N GLY A 637 -27.05 -30.07 25.27
CA GLY A 637 -26.10 -29.83 24.20
C GLY A 637 -26.72 -30.01 22.80
N VAL A 638 -26.14 -29.29 21.83
CA VAL A 638 -26.46 -29.42 20.41
C VAL A 638 -25.16 -29.59 19.64
N THR A 639 -25.16 -30.49 18.68
CA THR A 639 -23.99 -30.94 17.94
C THR A 639 -24.21 -30.72 16.44
N LEU A 640 -23.29 -30.00 15.81
CA LEU A 640 -23.26 -29.73 14.38
C LEU A 640 -22.00 -30.32 13.77
N HIS A 641 -22.18 -31.22 12.81
CA HIS A 641 -21.07 -31.73 12.00
C HIS A 641 -20.91 -30.92 10.72
N ILE A 642 -19.66 -30.62 10.37
CA ILE A 642 -19.26 -29.90 9.15
C ILE A 642 -18.34 -30.84 8.37
N ASP A 643 -18.80 -31.29 7.21
CA ASP A 643 -18.01 -32.17 6.35
C ASP A 643 -16.80 -31.46 5.70
N ALA A 644 -15.92 -32.24 5.07
CA ALA A 644 -14.71 -31.72 4.44
C ALA A 644 -15.02 -30.74 3.28
N ALA A 645 -16.06 -31.00 2.49
CA ALA A 645 -16.47 -30.13 1.38
C ALA A 645 -16.91 -28.74 1.89
N ALA A 646 -17.65 -28.67 2.99
CA ALA A 646 -18.02 -27.43 3.65
C ALA A 646 -16.82 -26.78 4.33
N ALA A 647 -16.00 -27.56 5.05
CA ALA A 647 -14.86 -27.05 5.79
C ALA A 647 -13.85 -26.30 4.90
N THR A 648 -13.68 -26.76 3.66
CA THR A 648 -12.74 -26.16 2.69
C THR A 648 -13.28 -24.92 1.96
N THR A 649 -14.56 -24.59 2.13
CA THR A 649 -15.29 -23.58 1.33
C THR A 649 -15.79 -22.39 2.17
N GLY A 650 -14.96 -21.91 3.09
CA GLY A 650 -15.20 -20.65 3.82
C GLY A 650 -15.25 -20.77 5.33
N VAL A 651 -15.32 -21.98 5.88
CA VAL A 651 -15.52 -22.21 7.32
C VAL A 651 -14.24 -21.89 8.09
N SER A 652 -14.40 -21.22 9.24
CA SER A 652 -13.34 -20.95 10.22
C SER A 652 -13.94 -20.89 11.63
N ARG A 653 -13.12 -20.89 12.70
CA ARG A 653 -13.65 -20.72 14.07
C ARG A 653 -14.28 -19.34 14.29
N PHE A 654 -13.96 -18.35 13.45
CA PHE A 654 -14.68 -17.07 13.42
C PHE A 654 -16.10 -17.17 12.87
N CYS A 655 -16.46 -18.25 12.17
CA CYS A 655 -17.83 -18.52 11.74
C CYS A 655 -18.67 -19.17 12.85
N GLU A 656 -18.03 -19.77 13.85
CA GLU A 656 -18.70 -20.49 14.94
C GLU A 656 -19.35 -19.50 15.93
N SER A 657 -20.53 -19.87 16.42
CA SER A 657 -21.25 -19.12 17.45
C SER A 657 -20.47 -19.02 18.76
N SER A 658 -20.76 -18.01 19.56
CA SER A 658 -20.24 -17.86 20.93
C SER A 658 -21.10 -18.57 21.97
N VAL A 659 -22.19 -19.21 21.54
CA VAL A 659 -23.14 -19.88 22.43
C VAL A 659 -22.59 -21.23 22.89
N THR A 660 -22.68 -21.51 24.18
CA THR A 660 -22.06 -22.66 24.85
C THR A 660 -22.74 -23.99 24.58
N PHE A 661 -24.05 -24.00 24.32
CA PHE A 661 -24.77 -25.25 24.05
C PHE A 661 -24.42 -25.87 22.69
N LEU A 662 -23.87 -25.10 21.75
CA LEU A 662 -23.60 -25.57 20.40
C LEU A 662 -22.14 -25.99 20.24
N SER A 663 -21.94 -27.26 19.91
CA SER A 663 -20.64 -27.86 19.63
C SER A 663 -20.49 -28.18 18.15
N TYR A 664 -19.25 -28.06 17.66
CA TYR A 664 -18.90 -28.25 16.25
C TYR A 664 -17.95 -29.42 16.12
N SER A 665 -18.19 -30.29 15.13
CA SER A 665 -17.26 -31.34 14.74
C SER A 665 -16.90 -31.22 13.27
N LYS A 666 -15.60 -31.31 12.99
CA LYS A 666 -15.02 -31.39 11.64
C LYS A 666 -14.27 -32.71 11.45
N GLU A 667 -14.73 -33.75 12.15
CA GLU A 667 -14.11 -35.07 12.10
C GLU A 667 -14.22 -35.66 10.68
N GLU A 668 -13.08 -36.00 10.08
CA GLU A 668 -13.02 -36.54 8.73
C GLU A 668 -13.27 -38.06 8.75
N ASP A 669 -13.56 -38.65 7.58
CA ASP A 669 -13.69 -40.10 7.37
C ASP A 669 -14.78 -40.82 8.22
N LEU A 670 -15.86 -40.10 8.54
CA LEU A 670 -17.03 -40.69 9.20
C LEU A 670 -17.85 -41.56 8.25
N ASN A 671 -18.29 -42.72 8.73
CA ASN A 671 -19.27 -43.55 8.04
C ASN A 671 -20.70 -43.00 8.23
N GLU A 672 -21.62 -43.36 7.34
CA GLU A 672 -23.02 -42.88 7.42
C GLU A 672 -23.69 -43.21 8.76
N GLU A 673 -23.37 -44.36 9.36
CA GLU A 673 -23.90 -44.77 10.67
C GLU A 673 -23.39 -43.89 11.82
N GLU A 674 -22.21 -43.28 11.67
CA GLU A 674 -21.61 -42.43 12.68
C GLU A 674 -22.21 -41.02 12.70
N TYR A 675 -22.89 -40.60 11.62
CA TYR A 675 -23.56 -39.31 11.59
C TYR A 675 -24.71 -39.19 12.59
N VAL A 676 -25.29 -40.33 13.02
CA VAL A 676 -26.39 -40.37 14.01
C VAL A 676 -26.00 -39.71 15.34
N LYS A 677 -24.70 -39.59 15.64
CA LYS A 677 -24.21 -38.87 16.82
C LYS A 677 -24.43 -37.35 16.79
N PHE A 678 -24.76 -36.78 15.62
CA PHE A 678 -24.92 -35.34 15.43
C PHE A 678 -26.37 -34.91 15.20
N GLU A 679 -26.82 -33.81 15.79
CA GLU A 679 -28.19 -33.31 15.58
C GLU A 679 -28.38 -32.67 14.20
N TYR A 680 -27.34 -31.99 13.72
CA TYR A 680 -27.33 -31.29 12.45
C TYR A 680 -26.07 -31.64 11.67
N LEU A 681 -26.19 -31.70 10.34
CA LEU A 681 -25.04 -31.91 9.45
C LEU A 681 -25.02 -30.82 8.38
N ILE A 682 -23.83 -30.40 8.00
CA ILE A 682 -23.59 -29.74 6.71
C ILE A 682 -22.82 -30.77 5.89
N ASN A 683 -23.43 -31.23 4.79
CA ASN A 683 -22.89 -32.31 3.97
C ASN A 683 -23.03 -32.02 2.47
N GLU A 684 -22.09 -32.48 1.66
CA GLU A 684 -22.17 -32.45 0.19
C GLU A 684 -23.23 -33.38 -0.39
N ASN A 685 -23.59 -34.44 0.34
CA ASN A 685 -24.59 -35.40 -0.09
C ASN A 685 -26.01 -34.87 0.16
N ALA A 686 -26.85 -34.97 -0.87
CA ALA A 686 -28.25 -34.55 -0.82
C ALA A 686 -29.13 -35.48 0.04
N THR A 687 -28.66 -36.68 0.35
CA THR A 687 -29.41 -37.68 1.13
C THR A 687 -28.46 -38.34 2.11
N VAL A 688 -28.79 -38.29 3.40
CA VAL A 688 -28.07 -38.97 4.48
C VAL A 688 -29.10 -39.75 5.30
N SER A 689 -28.82 -41.02 5.58
CA SER A 689 -29.76 -41.89 6.30
C SER A 689 -30.07 -41.35 7.70
N GLY A 690 -31.36 -41.21 8.03
CA GLY A 690 -31.82 -40.67 9.33
C GLY A 690 -31.87 -39.15 9.42
N PHE A 691 -31.59 -38.44 8.32
CA PHE A 691 -31.60 -36.99 8.26
C PHE A 691 -32.50 -36.46 7.14
N ASP A 692 -33.21 -35.37 7.44
CA ASP A 692 -33.98 -34.60 6.49
C ASP A 692 -33.18 -33.37 6.02
N VAL A 693 -33.20 -33.11 4.72
CA VAL A 693 -32.67 -31.85 4.17
C VAL A 693 -33.61 -30.72 4.53
N VAL A 694 -33.11 -29.73 5.25
CA VAL A 694 -33.87 -28.52 5.63
C VAL A 694 -33.58 -27.37 4.68
N GLU A 695 -32.32 -27.22 4.27
CA GLU A 695 -31.89 -26.13 3.38
C GLU A 695 -30.87 -26.62 2.36
N VAL A 696 -30.89 -26.03 1.17
CA VAL A 696 -29.94 -26.27 0.08
C VAL A 696 -29.09 -25.02 -0.10
N ILE A 697 -27.77 -25.19 -0.09
CA ILE A 697 -26.83 -24.09 -0.29
C ILE A 697 -26.23 -24.18 -1.68
N ASP A 698 -26.53 -23.16 -2.48
CA ASP A 698 -25.98 -23.01 -3.81
C ASP A 698 -24.57 -22.39 -3.76
N GLY A 699 -23.74 -22.76 -4.73
CA GLY A 699 -22.40 -22.22 -4.93
C GLY A 699 -22.11 -21.91 -6.39
N TYR A 700 -20.96 -21.27 -6.65
CA TYR A 700 -20.55 -20.90 -8.00
C TYR A 700 -20.45 -22.13 -8.93
N LYS A 701 -21.12 -22.06 -10.09
CA LYS A 701 -20.99 -23.03 -11.19
C LYS A 701 -20.26 -22.45 -12.39
N ALA A 702 -20.78 -21.35 -12.94
CA ALA A 702 -20.27 -20.77 -14.17
C ALA A 702 -20.59 -19.28 -14.31
N MET A 703 -19.87 -18.60 -15.20
CA MET A 703 -20.15 -17.22 -15.55
C MET A 703 -20.84 -17.15 -16.91
N ARG A 704 -22.08 -16.66 -16.95
CA ARG A 704 -22.85 -16.42 -18.18
C ARG A 704 -22.90 -14.94 -18.52
N VAL A 705 -23.21 -14.65 -19.78
CA VAL A 705 -23.46 -13.29 -20.24
C VAL A 705 -24.92 -13.22 -20.66
N ASN A 706 -25.72 -12.55 -19.85
CA ASN A 706 -27.09 -12.21 -20.20
C ASN A 706 -27.09 -10.95 -21.05
N THR A 707 -28.10 -10.74 -21.87
CA THR A 707 -28.22 -9.54 -22.71
C THR A 707 -29.37 -8.67 -22.21
N LEU A 708 -29.07 -7.46 -21.77
CA LEU A 708 -30.08 -6.43 -21.54
C LEU A 708 -30.31 -5.67 -22.84
N LYS A 709 -31.54 -5.70 -23.36
CA LYS A 709 -31.94 -4.90 -24.53
C LYS A 709 -32.60 -3.60 -24.07
N LEU A 710 -31.94 -2.47 -24.32
CA LEU A 710 -32.48 -1.11 -24.14
C LEU A 710 -32.68 -0.51 -25.54
N GLY A 711 -33.84 -0.79 -26.14
CA GLY A 711 -34.13 -0.43 -27.53
C GLY A 711 -33.19 -1.14 -28.51
N ILE A 712 -32.36 -0.37 -29.24
CA ILE A 712 -31.37 -0.88 -30.20
C ILE A 712 -30.04 -1.26 -29.50
N ILE A 713 -29.85 -0.85 -28.24
CA ILE A 713 -28.62 -1.11 -27.50
C ILE A 713 -28.72 -2.46 -26.80
N VAL A 714 -27.78 -3.37 -27.11
CA VAL A 714 -27.63 -4.66 -26.42
C VAL A 714 -26.44 -4.57 -25.49
N ILE A 715 -26.70 -4.63 -24.17
CA ILE A 715 -25.66 -4.58 -23.14
C ILE A 715 -25.42 -6.00 -22.61
N PRO A 716 -24.21 -6.57 -22.79
CA PRO A 716 -23.85 -7.83 -22.16
C PRO A 716 -23.67 -7.60 -20.65
N LEU A 717 -24.44 -8.32 -19.84
CA LEU A 717 -24.38 -8.30 -18.38
C LEU A 717 -23.84 -9.64 -17.87
N PRO A 718 -22.69 -9.66 -17.17
CA PRO A 718 -22.19 -10.85 -16.52
C PRO A 718 -23.18 -11.32 -15.44
N HIS A 719 -23.47 -12.60 -15.40
CA HIS A 719 -24.36 -13.24 -14.43
C HIS A 719 -23.73 -14.55 -13.96
N VAL A 720 -23.67 -14.74 -12.64
CA VAL A 720 -23.19 -16.00 -12.05
C VAL A 720 -24.34 -17.00 -12.10
N GLU A 721 -24.09 -18.16 -12.70
CA GLU A 721 -24.94 -19.34 -12.56
C GLU A 721 -24.48 -20.10 -11.31
N GLU A 722 -25.45 -20.46 -10.48
CA GLU A 722 -25.23 -21.18 -9.23
C GLU A 722 -25.77 -22.61 -9.35
N GLU A 723 -25.27 -23.52 -8.53
CA GLU A 723 -25.80 -24.88 -8.39
C GLU A 723 -25.72 -25.37 -6.95
N PRO A 724 -26.58 -26.32 -6.55
CA PRO A 724 -26.52 -26.94 -5.23
C PRO A 724 -25.15 -27.56 -4.97
N LYS A 725 -24.52 -27.16 -3.86
CA LYS A 725 -23.20 -27.65 -3.44
C LYS A 725 -23.22 -28.33 -2.08
N LEU A 726 -24.00 -27.81 -1.14
CA LEU A 726 -24.10 -28.36 0.21
C LEU A 726 -25.55 -28.39 0.65
N TYR A 727 -25.82 -29.24 1.62
CA TYR A 727 -27.13 -29.46 2.20
C TYR A 727 -27.02 -29.33 3.72
N VAL A 728 -27.92 -28.56 4.31
CA VAL A 728 -28.09 -28.50 5.76
C VAL A 728 -29.13 -29.54 6.13
N HIS A 729 -28.69 -30.52 6.89
CA HIS A 729 -29.46 -31.66 7.33
C HIS A 729 -29.84 -31.51 8.80
N ARG A 730 -31.04 -31.97 9.13
CA ARG A 730 -31.54 -32.10 10.50
C ARG A 730 -31.94 -33.55 10.76
N ARG A 731 -31.58 -34.08 11.92
CA ARG A 731 -31.96 -35.44 12.32
C ARG A 731 -33.49 -35.57 12.35
N ALA A 732 -34.03 -36.64 11.76
CA ALA A 732 -35.47 -36.76 11.51
C ALA A 732 -36.33 -36.79 12.80
N ASP A 733 -35.80 -37.33 13.90
CA ASP A 733 -36.43 -37.41 15.22
C ASP A 733 -36.35 -36.10 16.03
N LEU A 734 -35.55 -35.13 15.57
CA LEU A 734 -35.20 -33.97 16.37
C LEU A 734 -36.37 -33.00 16.59
N ALA A 735 -37.26 -32.88 15.61
CA ALA A 735 -38.45 -32.03 15.70
C ALA A 735 -39.38 -32.49 16.84
N GLU A 736 -39.54 -33.80 17.01
CA GLU A 736 -40.33 -34.38 18.09
C GLU A 736 -39.66 -34.17 19.45
N ARG A 737 -38.33 -34.41 19.54
CA ARG A 737 -37.54 -34.17 20.75
C ARG A 737 -37.70 -32.74 21.27
N TRP A 738 -37.54 -31.72 20.41
CA TRP A 738 -37.72 -30.32 20.84
C TRP A 738 -39.16 -30.00 21.23
N SER A 739 -40.15 -30.64 20.59
CA SER A 739 -41.55 -30.48 20.99
C SER A 739 -41.81 -31.03 22.39
N GLN A 740 -41.24 -32.19 22.73
CA GLN A 740 -41.35 -32.78 24.06
C GLN A 740 -40.68 -31.91 25.12
N ILE A 741 -39.47 -31.41 24.83
CA ILE A 741 -38.72 -30.53 25.75
C ILE A 741 -39.50 -29.23 26.02
N ARG A 742 -40.12 -28.64 25.00
CA ARG A 742 -40.98 -27.45 25.17
C ARG A 742 -42.18 -27.73 26.08
N ALA A 743 -42.86 -28.86 25.90
CA ALA A 743 -43.99 -29.23 26.74
C ALA A 743 -43.58 -29.40 28.22
N THR A 744 -42.42 -29.98 28.49
CA THR A 744 -41.88 -30.06 29.86
C THR A 744 -41.53 -28.69 30.47
N ASN A 745 -41.09 -27.71 29.65
CA ASN A 745 -40.86 -26.35 30.13
C ASN A 745 -42.18 -25.68 30.57
N GLU A 746 -43.24 -25.82 29.78
CA GLU A 746 -44.55 -25.24 30.08
C GLU A 746 -45.17 -25.87 31.35
N GLU A 747 -45.04 -27.19 31.54
CA GLU A 747 -45.50 -27.86 32.77
C GLU A 747 -44.70 -27.46 34.02
N GLY A 748 -43.41 -27.17 33.87
CA GLY A 748 -42.54 -26.68 34.95
C GLY A 748 -42.88 -25.25 35.37
N GLU A 749 -43.19 -24.37 34.41
CA GLU A 749 -43.65 -23.00 34.66
C GLU A 749 -45.05 -22.96 35.30
N GLU A 750 -45.98 -23.84 34.88
CA GLU A 750 -47.30 -23.95 35.52
C GLU A 750 -47.23 -24.45 36.97
N LYS A 751 -46.30 -25.35 37.29
CA LYS A 751 -46.12 -25.88 38.66
C LYS A 751 -45.37 -24.92 39.60
N THR A 752 -44.58 -23.99 39.07
CA THR A 752 -43.80 -23.02 39.87
C THR A 752 -44.48 -21.65 40.02
N GLY A 753 -45.58 -21.39 39.29
CA GLY A 753 -46.43 -20.22 39.50
C GLY A 753 -45.82 -18.87 39.12
N VAL A 754 -44.71 -18.86 38.38
CA VAL A 754 -44.08 -17.64 37.88
C VAL A 754 -44.41 -17.49 36.39
N LYS A 755 -45.49 -16.76 36.08
CA LYS A 755 -45.78 -16.33 34.71
C LYS A 755 -44.77 -15.26 34.30
N GLY A 756 -43.72 -15.65 33.57
CA GLY A 756 -42.86 -14.73 32.82
C GLY A 756 -43.63 -14.09 31.67
N GLY A 757 -44.34 -12.99 31.93
CA GLY A 757 -44.99 -12.23 30.89
C GLY A 757 -43.97 -11.52 29.99
N ALA A 758 -43.89 -11.91 28.71
CA ALA A 758 -43.27 -11.10 27.67
C ALA A 758 -44.03 -11.26 26.34
N ASN A 759 -45.20 -10.63 26.27
CA ASN A 759 -45.65 -10.02 25.02
C ASN A 759 -44.86 -8.70 24.87
N VAL A 760 -43.81 -8.68 24.05
CA VAL A 760 -43.31 -7.42 23.48
C VAL A 760 -43.08 -7.64 22.00
N THR A 761 -43.97 -7.00 21.25
CA THR A 761 -43.91 -6.67 19.84
C THR A 761 -42.59 -5.98 19.47
N SER A 762 -42.23 -6.16 18.21
CA SER A 762 -41.23 -5.41 17.44
C SER A 762 -41.12 -3.91 17.79
N GLU A 763 -39.90 -3.41 17.59
CA GLU A 763 -39.48 -2.01 17.33
C GLU A 763 -38.78 -1.22 18.45
N ALA A 764 -37.66 -0.61 18.03
CA ALA A 764 -36.95 0.55 18.58
C ALA A 764 -36.19 0.40 19.92
N HIS A 765 -34.86 0.27 19.84
CA HIS A 765 -33.96 0.70 20.91
C HIS A 765 -33.49 2.14 20.65
N HIS A 766 -34.01 3.07 21.46
CA HIS A 766 -33.51 4.42 21.65
C HIS A 766 -33.62 4.79 23.12
N GLY A 767 -32.53 5.34 23.67
CA GLY A 767 -32.57 6.46 24.62
C GLY A 767 -32.98 6.21 26.07
N ASP A 768 -31.99 6.42 26.94
CA ASP A 768 -32.04 7.24 28.15
C ASP A 768 -32.37 6.62 29.52
N ASP A 769 -31.35 6.75 30.39
CA ASP A 769 -31.33 7.29 31.75
C ASP A 769 -32.51 7.00 32.69
N VAL A 770 -32.20 6.53 33.91
CA VAL A 770 -32.58 7.19 35.17
C VAL A 770 -31.71 6.69 36.34
N GLN A 771 -31.20 7.66 37.10
CA GLN A 771 -30.56 7.56 38.41
C GLN A 771 -31.51 7.00 39.51
N ARG A 772 -30.98 6.28 40.51
CA ARG A 772 -31.03 6.70 41.94
C ARG A 772 -30.41 5.69 42.92
N GLU A 773 -29.47 6.23 43.70
CA GLU A 773 -29.33 6.14 45.17
C GLU A 773 -29.27 4.77 45.87
N GLY A 774 -28.09 4.48 46.41
CA GLY A 774 -27.86 4.55 47.87
C GLY A 774 -28.33 3.37 48.72
N GLY A 775 -27.38 2.47 49.04
CA GLY A 775 -27.55 1.47 50.08
C GLY A 775 -26.19 0.86 50.48
N VAL A 776 -25.56 1.50 51.47
CA VAL A 776 -24.36 1.04 52.16
C VAL A 776 -24.65 -0.29 52.87
N ASN A 777 -23.77 -1.28 52.72
CA ASN A 777 -23.42 -2.21 53.79
C ASN A 777 -22.01 -2.75 53.54
N GLU A 778 -21.08 -2.28 54.37
CA GLU A 778 -19.77 -2.87 54.60
C GLU A 778 -19.91 -4.18 55.37
N SER A 779 -18.98 -5.10 55.08
CA SER A 779 -18.43 -6.20 55.91
C SER A 779 -18.63 -7.59 55.31
N ASP A 780 -17.63 -8.09 54.58
CA ASP A 780 -16.70 -9.06 55.18
C ASP A 780 -15.63 -9.50 54.16
N THR A 781 -14.40 -9.35 54.63
CA THR A 781 -13.13 -9.83 54.09
C THR A 781 -13.00 -11.35 54.18
N ASN A 782 -12.47 -12.01 53.14
CA ASN A 782 -11.51 -13.13 53.17
C ASN A 782 -11.32 -13.63 51.72
N GLU A 783 -10.20 -13.30 51.08
CA GLU A 783 -8.94 -14.07 51.05
C GLU A 783 -8.81 -14.91 49.76
N GLU A 784 -7.94 -14.39 48.90
CA GLU A 784 -7.11 -14.98 47.84
C GLU A 784 -7.19 -16.50 47.57
N LEU A 785 -7.56 -16.85 46.32
CA LEU A 785 -6.70 -17.56 45.34
C LEU A 785 -7.30 -17.55 43.93
#